data_AF-A0A2Z6EUD3-F1
#
_entry.id   AF-A0A2Z6EUD3-F1
#
_cell.length_a   1.000
_cell.length_b   1.000
_cell.length_c   1.000
_cell.angle_alpha   90.00
_cell.angle_beta   90.00
_cell.angle_gamma   90.00
#
_symmetry.space_group_name_H-M   'P 1'
#
loop_
_entity.id
_entity.type
_entity.pdbx_description
1 polymer ?
#
loop_
_entity_poly.entity_id
_entity_poly.type
_entity_poly.pdbx_seq_one_letter_code
_entity_poly.pdbx_strand_id
1 'polypeptide(L)'
;MPMPKVVKEHLSKGNGSPLPSEVDDSARPYANSKESALALKISPTGHIHLASVAEHSDLSPAAATRIRQAFERSSSHGLLHLGAVELATWLPSSLAFGRELGHLFMARLCAIPDLTHQWDSAEIVPPRYELEKLAASIPLMIGAQYLDVAGLEILWADLHAAARTEISDENGDVQIWLQRKHSSWNLVGRVCFHLAENKNNEQAPFAFLATYAAGVSQQSQVQHQALGKALQEYAGVGDRNTLLRLLLPVNKAAEQSPWLKVLVDSGAIFRPIAWTPSDAYQFLRNVPLFEACGIVVRIPDWWKPHQPSRPQVQVNIGSRAAGMGLTAMLDFNVSLSLDGEVLSSAELEQLLAAGDGLVRLKGRWVEFDREKLDGVLAHWQKVEQEAAGEGISFLHGLRLLAGAAVEGNDIAALSHNTADWSTVVAGDWLKDALEGLRNPQNAHRKAHPGPELKAQLRSYQQDGVQWLWWLNRLSLGGCLADDMGLGKTVQVIALFLLAKREADPGPHLLVLPASLIGNWQAEMARFAPTLRTFVAHSSARPGKALATLFAGQLTEWDVVITSYGNLIRLPWLLEIHWSLVVLDEAQSIKNPGARQTQAAKALKSRVRFALTGTPVENQLTDLWSLFDFICPGLLGSDKTFSRFARLLEQNEKVGYAPLRKLVQPYILRRLKSDKRIISDLPDKTEVKAYCALSRLQASLYQKAVDALAKQIENLDGIARRGAVLAFLLRFKQICNHPSQWLGDGAYAPDDSGKFARLRELAEAIAARQEKVLIFTQFQEMTGPLMEFLQEVFGRPGLLLHGATPVKTRKSLVDQFQQEQGPPFFVLSIKAGGTGLNLTAASHVIHFDRWWNPAVENQATDRAYRIGQKKNVLVHKFICRGTVEEKIDELIEAKLGLSNDILAGSGEMLLTEMNNEALLKLVSLDISSAIEDK
;
A
#
# COMPACT_ATOMS: atom_id res chain seq x y z
N MET A 1 -77.49 26.87 -18.24
CA MET A 1 -77.49 28.27 -18.74
C MET A 1 -78.03 29.19 -17.66
N PRO A 2 -77.53 30.43 -17.48
CA PRO A 2 -76.20 30.95 -17.76
C PRO A 2 -75.59 31.79 -16.59
N MET A 3 -74.33 32.21 -16.80
CA MET A 3 -73.42 33.17 -16.11
C MET A 3 -74.03 34.55 -15.72
N PRO A 4 -73.41 35.36 -14.81
CA PRO A 4 -72.27 36.28 -15.12
C PRO A 4 -71.21 36.53 -14.00
N LYS A 5 -70.11 37.24 -14.34
CA LYS A 5 -68.91 37.63 -13.53
C LYS A 5 -68.85 39.15 -13.21
N VAL A 6 -68.33 39.55 -12.02
CA VAL A 6 -67.79 40.90 -11.65
C VAL A 6 -66.64 40.79 -10.61
N VAL A 7 -65.86 41.87 -10.51
CA VAL A 7 -64.65 42.25 -9.74
C VAL A 7 -64.90 42.65 -8.24
N LYS A 8 -63.84 42.56 -7.40
CA LYS A 8 -63.53 43.26 -6.10
C LYS A 8 -64.18 42.85 -4.75
N GLU A 9 -63.27 42.74 -3.75
CA GLU A 9 -63.35 43.09 -2.30
C GLU A 9 -64.49 42.59 -1.39
N HIS A 10 -64.17 41.74 -0.40
CA HIS A 10 -64.20 42.06 1.05
C HIS A 10 -63.92 40.83 1.95
N LEU A 11 -63.21 41.08 3.05
CA LEU A 11 -63.07 40.19 4.22
C LEU A 11 -64.38 40.17 5.03
N SER A 12 -64.97 38.99 5.27
CA SER A 12 -65.15 38.45 6.63
C SER A 12 -66.13 37.25 6.72
N LYS A 13 -65.66 36.23 7.46
CA LYS A 13 -66.36 35.16 8.22
C LYS A 13 -67.06 34.01 7.47
N GLY A 14 -66.55 32.79 7.74
CA GLY A 14 -67.40 31.67 8.15
C GLY A 14 -67.25 30.35 7.39
N ASN A 15 -66.57 29.39 8.03
CA ASN A 15 -66.79 27.94 8.02
C ASN A 15 -66.93 27.13 6.72
N GLY A 16 -66.18 26.02 6.70
CA GLY A 16 -66.63 24.78 6.06
C GLY A 16 -65.63 24.21 5.07
N SER A 17 -64.73 23.37 5.57
CA SER A 17 -64.06 22.36 4.74
C SER A 17 -65.11 21.53 3.98
N PRO A 18 -64.85 21.20 2.71
CA PRO A 18 -64.85 19.80 2.38
C PRO A 18 -63.75 19.38 1.38
N LEU A 19 -63.30 18.15 1.61
CA LEU A 19 -62.60 17.17 0.76
C LEU A 19 -63.13 17.13 -0.70
N PRO A 20 -62.47 16.48 -1.71
CA PRO A 20 -61.71 15.21 -1.58
C PRO A 20 -60.53 14.93 -2.55
N SER A 21 -59.78 13.85 -2.23
CA SER A 21 -59.14 12.83 -3.11
C SER A 21 -58.44 13.29 -4.41
N GLU A 22 -57.14 13.10 -4.62
CA GLU A 22 -56.45 11.83 -4.91
C GLU A 22 -54.93 12.06 -4.91
N VAL A 23 -54.21 11.00 -4.56
CA VAL A 23 -52.76 10.72 -4.57
C VAL A 23 -51.84 11.74 -5.28
N ASP A 24 -50.86 12.30 -4.54
CA ASP A 24 -49.58 12.67 -5.15
C ASP A 24 -48.39 12.42 -4.21
N ASP A 25 -47.39 11.78 -4.80
CA ASP A 25 -46.23 11.13 -4.25
C ASP A 25 -45.06 12.14 -4.26
N SER A 26 -44.88 12.90 -3.18
CA SER A 26 -43.74 13.83 -3.09
C SER A 26 -43.21 14.01 -1.67
N ALA A 27 -42.67 12.92 -1.13
CA ALA A 27 -41.71 12.99 -0.02
C ALA A 27 -40.47 12.15 -0.35
N ARG A 28 -39.57 12.71 -1.16
CA ARG A 28 -38.17 12.29 -1.22
C ARG A 28 -37.28 13.51 -0.99
N PRO A 29 -36.50 13.57 0.10
CA PRO A 29 -35.34 14.46 0.13
C PRO A 29 -34.26 13.86 -0.77
N TYR A 30 -33.87 14.59 -1.81
CA TYR A 30 -32.68 14.30 -2.61
C TYR A 30 -31.42 14.46 -1.73
N ALA A 31 -31.02 13.38 -1.05
CA ALA A 31 -29.71 13.24 -0.44
C ALA A 31 -28.81 12.44 -1.40
N ASN A 32 -28.08 13.15 -2.26
CA ASN A 32 -26.97 12.58 -3.02
C ASN A 32 -25.65 12.99 -2.35
N SER A 33 -25.45 12.50 -1.12
CA SER A 33 -24.13 12.49 -0.48
C SER A 33 -23.33 11.32 -1.07
N LYS A 34 -22.28 11.63 -1.83
CA LYS A 34 -21.26 10.64 -2.18
C LYS A 34 -20.56 10.21 -0.89
N GLU A 35 -21.00 9.12 -0.28
CA GLU A 35 -20.34 8.57 0.90
C GLU A 35 -18.96 8.02 0.53
N SER A 36 -17.96 8.43 1.31
CA SER A 36 -16.60 7.92 1.21
C SER A 36 -16.56 6.45 1.66
N ALA A 37 -15.85 5.61 0.89
CA ALA A 37 -15.53 4.23 1.25
C ALA A 37 -14.79 4.15 2.60
N LEU A 38 -14.82 3.01 3.27
CA LEU A 38 -14.17 2.82 4.56
C LEU A 38 -12.98 1.86 4.44
N ALA A 39 -11.89 2.11 5.17
CA ALA A 39 -10.71 1.26 5.20
C ALA A 39 -10.00 1.29 6.57
N LEU A 40 -9.24 0.23 6.86
CA LEU A 40 -8.34 0.18 8.01
C LEU A 40 -6.95 0.75 7.69
N LYS A 41 -6.33 1.37 8.69
CA LYS A 41 -4.97 1.92 8.66
C LYS A 41 -4.23 1.52 9.92
N ILE A 42 -2.92 1.32 9.81
CA ILE A 42 -2.04 1.02 10.93
C ILE A 42 -1.11 2.21 11.15
N SER A 43 -1.00 2.65 12.41
CA SER A 43 -0.04 3.67 12.83
C SER A 43 1.38 3.09 12.91
N PRO A 44 2.44 3.92 12.86
CA PRO A 44 3.82 3.45 13.05
C PRO A 44 4.10 2.74 14.38
N THR A 45 3.22 2.89 15.37
CA THR A 45 3.26 2.19 16.66
C THR A 45 2.47 0.89 16.68
N GLY A 46 1.89 0.47 15.55
CA GLY A 46 1.18 -0.82 15.40
C GLY A 46 -0.33 -0.79 15.65
N HIS A 47 -0.93 0.37 15.96
CA HIS A 47 -2.38 0.45 16.22
C HIS A 47 -3.22 0.61 14.96
N ILE A 48 -4.34 -0.12 14.88
CA ILE A 48 -5.31 -0.03 13.79
C ILE A 48 -6.29 1.13 14.02
N HIS A 49 -6.72 1.83 12.97
CA HIS A 49 -7.79 2.83 12.99
C HIS A 49 -8.62 2.78 11.70
N LEU A 50 -9.91 3.15 11.79
CA LEU A 50 -10.79 3.30 10.64
C LEU A 50 -10.60 4.68 10.00
N ALA A 51 -10.49 4.70 8.67
CA ALA A 51 -10.47 5.93 7.89
C ALA A 51 -11.48 5.83 6.75
N SER A 52 -12.08 6.97 6.42
CA SER A 52 -12.74 7.16 5.13
C SER A 52 -11.70 7.04 4.00
N VAL A 53 -12.11 6.70 2.77
CA VAL A 53 -11.35 6.55 1.52
C VAL A 53 -12.16 7.12 0.35
N ALA A 54 -11.50 7.79 -0.59
CA ALA A 54 -12.15 8.48 -1.70
C ALA A 54 -12.56 7.55 -2.87
N GLU A 55 -12.47 6.23 -2.70
CA GLU A 55 -12.98 5.26 -3.67
C GLU A 55 -14.52 5.20 -3.63
N HIS A 56 -15.14 4.79 -4.74
CA HIS A 56 -16.54 4.43 -4.74
C HIS A 56 -16.74 3.21 -3.82
N SER A 57 -17.60 3.39 -2.82
CA SER A 57 -17.96 2.36 -1.86
C SER A 57 -19.02 1.44 -2.47
N ASP A 58 -18.65 0.22 -2.86
CA ASP A 58 -19.64 -0.86 -3.07
C ASP A 58 -20.21 -1.37 -1.73
N LEU A 59 -19.66 -0.90 -0.60
CA LEU A 59 -20.19 -1.12 0.73
C LEU A 59 -21.47 -0.29 0.92
N SER A 60 -22.57 -0.97 1.26
CA SER A 60 -23.88 -0.34 1.48
C SER A 60 -23.81 0.79 2.53
N PRO A 61 -24.55 1.91 2.35
CA PRO A 61 -24.57 3.02 3.32
C PRO A 61 -24.93 2.58 4.75
N ALA A 62 -25.82 1.59 4.86
CA ALA A 62 -26.21 1.01 6.14
C ALA A 62 -25.03 0.29 6.85
N ALA A 63 -24.23 -0.47 6.10
CA ALA A 63 -23.04 -1.12 6.64
C ALA A 63 -21.96 -0.09 6.99
N ALA A 64 -21.75 0.91 6.13
CA ALA A 64 -20.78 1.98 6.39
C ALA A 64 -21.09 2.75 7.68
N THR A 65 -22.37 3.03 7.93
CA THR A 65 -22.81 3.72 9.16
C THR A 65 -22.54 2.87 10.41
N ARG A 66 -22.91 1.58 10.40
CA ARG A 66 -22.66 0.67 11.53
C ARG A 66 -21.17 0.51 11.83
N ILE A 67 -20.35 0.36 10.79
CA ILE A 67 -18.91 0.22 10.94
C ILE A 67 -18.30 1.50 11.53
N ARG A 68 -18.70 2.70 11.07
CA ARG A 68 -18.23 3.97 11.67
C ARG A 68 -18.56 4.04 13.16
N GLN A 69 -19.81 3.76 13.53
CA GLN A 69 -20.26 3.79 14.93
C GLN A 69 -19.46 2.84 15.82
N ALA A 70 -19.13 1.65 15.33
CA ALA A 70 -18.31 0.70 16.08
C ALA A 70 -16.87 1.20 16.32
N PHE A 71 -16.26 1.82 15.31
CA PHE A 71 -14.90 2.36 15.41
C PHE A 71 -14.81 3.69 16.18
N GLU A 72 -15.90 4.46 16.28
CA GLU A 72 -15.98 5.65 17.16
C GLU A 72 -15.83 5.29 18.64
N ARG A 73 -16.27 4.08 19.04
CA ARG A 73 -16.11 3.58 20.41
C ARG A 73 -14.65 3.26 20.72
N SER A 74 -13.98 2.54 19.82
CA SER A 74 -12.51 2.39 19.72
C SER A 74 -12.16 1.48 18.56
N SER A 75 -10.89 1.42 18.19
CA SER A 75 -10.37 0.50 17.16
C SER A 75 -10.69 -0.97 17.43
N SER A 76 -10.58 -1.40 18.68
CA SER A 76 -10.79 -2.79 19.09
C SER A 76 -12.27 -3.18 19.03
N HIS A 77 -13.18 -2.25 19.38
CA HIS A 77 -14.62 -2.46 19.23
C HIS A 77 -15.02 -2.49 17.75
N GLY A 78 -14.38 -1.67 16.92
CA GLY A 78 -14.53 -1.72 15.47
C GLY A 78 -14.12 -3.06 14.86
N LEU A 79 -12.94 -3.58 15.23
CA LEU A 79 -12.47 -4.90 14.79
C LEU A 79 -13.38 -6.04 15.27
N LEU A 80 -13.83 -5.97 16.52
CA LEU A 80 -14.77 -6.93 17.09
C LEU A 80 -16.11 -6.90 16.33
N HIS A 81 -16.64 -5.72 15.99
CA HIS A 81 -17.85 -5.57 15.20
C HIS A 81 -17.71 -6.15 13.79
N LEU A 82 -16.60 -5.88 13.11
CA LEU A 82 -16.32 -6.46 11.79
C LEU A 82 -16.35 -8.00 11.82
N GLY A 83 -15.71 -8.60 12.83
CA GLY A 83 -15.62 -10.05 13.01
C GLY A 83 -16.85 -10.73 13.60
N ALA A 84 -17.69 -10.00 14.34
CA ALA A 84 -18.85 -10.57 15.04
C ALA A 84 -20.18 -10.30 14.35
N VAL A 85 -20.29 -9.21 13.57
CA VAL A 85 -21.56 -8.68 13.01
C VAL A 85 -21.56 -8.66 11.48
N GLU A 86 -20.49 -8.14 10.84
CA GLU A 86 -20.42 -7.95 9.38
C GLU A 86 -19.96 -9.22 8.63
N LEU A 87 -20.45 -10.38 9.04
CA LEU A 87 -20.04 -11.71 8.57
C LEU A 87 -20.34 -11.94 7.07
N ALA A 88 -21.55 -11.59 6.65
CA ALA A 88 -22.03 -11.76 5.27
C ALA A 88 -21.92 -10.47 4.42
N THR A 89 -21.45 -9.38 5.01
CA THR A 89 -21.33 -8.08 4.35
C THR A 89 -20.11 -8.09 3.42
N TRP A 90 -20.26 -7.59 2.19
CA TRP A 90 -19.11 -7.32 1.33
C TRP A 90 -18.28 -6.19 1.95
N LEU A 91 -16.97 -6.38 2.09
CA LEU A 91 -16.07 -5.45 2.76
C LEU A 91 -14.82 -5.20 1.91
N PRO A 92 -14.37 -3.94 1.77
CA PRO A 92 -13.05 -3.62 1.21
C PRO A 92 -11.92 -4.39 1.89
N SER A 93 -10.85 -4.70 1.15
CA SER A 93 -9.75 -5.59 1.57
C SER A 93 -9.18 -5.33 2.97
N SER A 94 -8.98 -4.06 3.34
CA SER A 94 -8.49 -3.69 4.68
C SER A 94 -9.51 -3.98 5.79
N LEU A 95 -10.81 -3.76 5.55
CA LEU A 95 -11.89 -4.13 6.48
C LEU A 95 -12.12 -5.63 6.52
N ALA A 96 -11.99 -6.32 5.38
CA ALA A 96 -12.05 -7.78 5.32
C ALA A 96 -10.93 -8.43 6.14
N PHE A 97 -9.72 -7.85 6.13
CA PHE A 97 -8.63 -8.28 7.01
C PHE A 97 -8.97 -8.08 8.49
N GLY A 98 -9.51 -6.93 8.86
CA GLY A 98 -9.96 -6.68 10.24
C GLY A 98 -11.08 -7.63 10.67
N ARG A 99 -12.00 -7.96 9.77
CA ARG A 99 -13.02 -9.00 9.98
C ARG A 99 -12.38 -10.34 10.25
N GLU A 100 -11.37 -10.75 9.50
CA GLU A 100 -10.73 -12.06 9.70
C GLU A 100 -10.06 -12.17 11.07
N LEU A 101 -9.37 -11.11 11.52
CA LEU A 101 -8.83 -11.04 12.88
C LEU A 101 -9.92 -11.14 13.96
N GLY A 102 -10.99 -10.33 13.82
CA GLY A 102 -12.11 -10.34 14.76
C GLY A 102 -12.88 -11.66 14.75
N HIS A 103 -13.02 -12.30 13.59
CA HIS A 103 -13.71 -13.58 13.42
C HIS A 103 -12.90 -14.71 14.06
N LEU A 104 -11.58 -14.74 13.85
CA LEU A 104 -10.68 -15.67 14.53
C LEU A 104 -10.76 -15.51 16.06
N PHE A 105 -10.82 -14.27 16.56
CA PHE A 105 -11.02 -13.99 17.98
C PHE A 105 -12.38 -14.52 18.47
N MET A 106 -13.48 -14.20 17.78
CA MET A 106 -14.82 -14.66 18.14
C MET A 106 -14.96 -16.19 18.14
N ALA A 107 -14.32 -16.86 17.17
CA ALA A 107 -14.27 -18.31 17.11
C ALA A 107 -13.56 -18.91 18.34
N ARG A 108 -12.44 -18.30 18.78
CA ARG A 108 -11.73 -18.71 20.01
C ARG A 108 -12.54 -18.41 21.26
N LEU A 109 -13.23 -17.27 21.32
CA LEU A 109 -14.12 -16.90 22.43
C LEU A 109 -15.28 -17.89 22.58
N CYS A 110 -15.99 -18.21 21.49
CA CYS A 110 -17.13 -19.13 21.52
C CYS A 110 -16.73 -20.60 21.69
N ALA A 111 -15.46 -20.93 21.50
CA ALA A 111 -14.90 -22.25 21.79
C ALA A 111 -14.60 -22.46 23.28
N ILE A 112 -14.67 -21.40 24.11
CA ILE A 112 -14.46 -21.51 25.56
C ILE A 112 -15.66 -22.27 26.18
N PRO A 113 -15.41 -23.39 26.87
CA PRO A 113 -16.46 -24.09 27.61
C PRO A 113 -17.05 -23.20 28.70
N ASP A 114 -18.37 -23.23 28.85
CA ASP A 114 -19.08 -22.49 29.91
C ASP A 114 -18.79 -20.98 29.97
N LEU A 115 -18.62 -20.38 28.78
CA LEU A 115 -18.28 -18.98 28.62
C LEU A 115 -19.19 -18.05 29.46
N THR A 116 -20.48 -18.36 29.58
CA THR A 116 -21.45 -17.57 30.36
C THR A 116 -21.06 -17.40 31.84
N HIS A 117 -20.42 -18.39 32.45
CA HIS A 117 -20.00 -18.35 33.86
C HIS A 117 -18.52 -18.02 34.06
N GLN A 118 -17.68 -18.19 33.03
CA GLN A 118 -16.23 -18.04 33.15
C GLN A 118 -15.66 -16.82 32.42
N TRP A 119 -16.48 -16.03 31.70
CA TRP A 119 -16.00 -14.93 30.85
C TRP A 119 -15.12 -13.91 31.59
N ASP A 120 -15.39 -13.63 32.87
CA ASP A 120 -14.60 -12.71 33.71
C ASP A 120 -13.15 -13.18 33.91
N SER A 121 -12.93 -14.49 33.92
CA SER A 121 -11.63 -15.14 34.20
C SER A 121 -11.02 -15.83 32.97
N ALA A 122 -11.74 -15.86 31.86
CA ALA A 122 -11.31 -16.56 30.66
C ALA A 122 -10.08 -15.88 30.05
N GLU A 123 -9.02 -16.65 29.86
CA GLU A 123 -7.81 -16.23 29.15
C GLU A 123 -7.85 -16.78 27.73
N ILE A 124 -7.92 -15.89 26.74
CA ILE A 124 -8.01 -16.25 25.32
C ILE A 124 -6.59 -16.18 24.75
N VAL A 125 -5.90 -17.32 24.77
CA VAL A 125 -4.52 -17.39 24.27
C VAL A 125 -4.49 -17.12 22.75
N PRO A 126 -3.64 -16.20 22.27
CA PRO A 126 -3.51 -15.92 20.84
C PRO A 126 -3.02 -17.15 20.06
N PRO A 127 -3.72 -17.56 18.99
CA PRO A 127 -3.33 -18.71 18.18
C PRO A 127 -2.17 -18.32 17.25
N ARG A 128 -0.94 -18.43 17.77
CA ARG A 128 0.27 -17.87 17.13
C ARG A 128 0.48 -18.31 15.67
N TYR A 129 0.19 -19.57 15.34
CA TYR A 129 0.33 -20.08 13.96
C TYR A 129 -0.66 -19.41 12.99
N GLU A 130 -1.90 -19.21 13.41
CA GLU A 130 -2.91 -18.51 12.64
C GLU A 130 -2.62 -17.00 12.56
N LEU A 131 -2.07 -16.39 13.61
CA LEU A 131 -1.60 -15.01 13.57
C LEU A 131 -0.39 -14.82 12.64
N GLU A 132 0.52 -15.80 12.57
CA GLU A 132 1.63 -15.80 11.58
C GLU A 132 1.11 -15.83 10.15
N LYS A 133 0.08 -16.64 9.87
CA LYS A 133 -0.59 -16.65 8.56
C LYS A 133 -1.29 -15.33 8.27
N LEU A 134 -1.98 -14.78 9.27
CA LEU A 134 -2.71 -13.53 9.12
C LEU A 134 -1.76 -12.35 8.91
N ALA A 135 -0.62 -12.31 9.62
CA ALA A 135 0.44 -11.33 9.39
C ALA A 135 1.00 -11.42 7.96
N ALA A 136 1.14 -12.64 7.43
CA ALA A 136 1.58 -12.85 6.06
C ALA A 136 0.52 -12.46 5.00
N SER A 137 -0.75 -12.35 5.40
CA SER A 137 -1.88 -11.98 4.52
C SER A 137 -2.37 -10.54 4.71
N ILE A 138 -1.62 -9.69 5.43
CA ILE A 138 -1.98 -8.27 5.60
C ILE A 138 -2.13 -7.62 4.21
N PRO A 139 -3.29 -7.00 3.90
CA PRO A 139 -3.52 -6.37 2.61
C PRO A 139 -2.63 -5.14 2.41
N LEU A 140 -2.60 -4.59 1.19
CA LEU A 140 -2.03 -3.25 1.01
C LEU A 140 -2.91 -2.25 1.77
N MET A 141 -2.43 -1.85 2.93
CA MET A 141 -3.03 -0.78 3.69
C MET A 141 -1.95 0.06 4.33
N ILE A 142 -2.29 1.29 4.69
CA ILE A 142 -1.36 2.20 5.34
C ILE A 142 -0.79 1.53 6.58
N GLY A 143 0.53 1.52 6.68
CA GLY A 143 1.22 1.02 7.86
C GLY A 143 1.19 -0.49 8.01
N ALA A 144 0.79 -1.25 6.99
CA ALA A 144 0.89 -2.71 6.95
C ALA A 144 2.27 -3.22 7.38
N GLN A 145 3.34 -2.49 7.08
CA GLN A 145 4.71 -2.84 7.47
C GLN A 145 5.01 -2.73 8.98
N TYR A 146 4.11 -2.10 9.75
CA TYR A 146 4.23 -1.92 11.20
C TYR A 146 3.40 -2.94 11.98
N LEU A 147 2.69 -3.83 11.30
CA LEU A 147 1.91 -4.90 11.92
C LEU A 147 2.58 -6.24 11.61
N ASP A 148 3.20 -6.82 12.62
CA ASP A 148 3.79 -8.15 12.61
C ASP A 148 3.02 -9.07 13.58
N VAL A 149 3.53 -10.27 13.84
CA VAL A 149 2.90 -11.24 14.75
C VAL A 149 2.76 -10.67 16.15
N ALA A 150 3.77 -9.95 16.65
CA ALA A 150 3.72 -9.32 17.98
C ALA A 150 2.68 -8.20 18.03
N GLY A 151 2.55 -7.42 16.95
CA GLY A 151 1.48 -6.43 16.81
C GLY A 151 0.07 -7.06 16.80
N LEU A 152 -0.09 -8.21 16.14
CA LEU A 152 -1.35 -8.96 16.17
C LEU A 152 -1.67 -9.54 17.56
N GLU A 153 -0.65 -9.97 18.33
CA GLU A 153 -0.83 -10.41 19.72
C GLU A 153 -1.30 -9.26 20.63
N ILE A 154 -0.82 -8.03 20.40
CA ILE A 154 -1.31 -6.83 21.10
C ILE A 154 -2.76 -6.55 20.73
N LEU A 155 -3.09 -6.55 19.44
CA LEU A 155 -4.48 -6.36 18.99
C LEU A 155 -5.42 -7.45 19.50
N TRP A 156 -4.92 -8.67 19.68
CA TRP A 156 -5.66 -9.78 20.28
C TRP A 156 -6.00 -9.49 21.74
N ALA A 157 -5.05 -8.96 22.52
CA ALA A 157 -5.31 -8.51 23.89
C ALA A 157 -6.30 -7.35 23.93
N ASP A 158 -6.21 -6.41 22.98
CA ASP A 158 -7.13 -5.29 22.88
C ASP A 158 -8.56 -5.73 22.50
N LEU A 159 -8.71 -6.72 21.60
CA LEU A 159 -9.99 -7.35 21.27
C LEU A 159 -10.61 -8.05 22.49
N HIS A 160 -9.77 -8.72 23.29
CA HIS A 160 -10.20 -9.33 24.54
C HIS A 160 -10.74 -8.30 25.53
N ALA A 161 -10.04 -7.17 25.70
CA ALA A 161 -10.50 -6.06 26.54
C ALA A 161 -11.83 -5.44 26.03
N ALA A 162 -11.97 -5.25 24.72
CA ALA A 162 -13.20 -4.75 24.12
C ALA A 162 -14.38 -5.68 24.34
N ALA A 163 -14.20 -7.00 24.12
CA ALA A 163 -15.25 -7.98 24.37
C ALA A 163 -15.70 -7.99 25.84
N ARG A 164 -14.76 -7.92 26.80
CA ARG A 164 -15.09 -7.80 28.23
C ARG A 164 -15.92 -6.56 28.55
N THR A 165 -15.57 -5.43 27.91
CA THR A 165 -16.29 -4.17 28.11
C THR A 165 -17.73 -4.27 27.59
N GLU A 166 -17.93 -4.80 26.39
CA GLU A 166 -19.28 -4.95 25.82
C GLU A 166 -20.12 -6.01 26.54
N ILE A 167 -19.53 -7.10 27.03
CA ILE A 167 -20.23 -8.11 27.82
C ILE A 167 -20.66 -7.52 29.17
N SER A 168 -19.80 -6.70 29.79
CA SER A 168 -20.14 -6.00 31.04
C SER A 168 -21.29 -4.99 30.86
N ASP A 169 -21.37 -4.31 29.71
CA ASP A 169 -22.49 -3.41 29.39
C ASP A 169 -23.84 -4.16 29.33
N GLU A 170 -23.81 -5.46 29.05
CA GLU A 170 -24.98 -6.36 29.03
C GLU A 170 -25.21 -7.08 30.37
N ASN A 171 -24.79 -6.47 31.48
CA ASN A 171 -24.82 -7.06 32.83
C ASN A 171 -24.08 -8.42 32.94
N GLY A 172 -23.12 -8.68 32.06
CA GLY A 172 -22.37 -9.93 32.04
C GLY A 172 -23.08 -11.11 31.37
N ASP A 173 -24.25 -10.90 30.73
CA ASP A 173 -24.93 -11.98 30.01
C ASP A 173 -24.33 -12.17 28.62
N VAL A 174 -23.38 -13.10 28.53
CA VAL A 174 -22.69 -13.45 27.29
C VAL A 174 -23.64 -13.99 26.22
N GLN A 175 -24.71 -14.69 26.61
CA GLN A 175 -25.66 -15.21 25.63
C GLN A 175 -26.41 -14.06 24.99
N ILE A 176 -26.95 -13.12 25.78
CA ILE A 176 -27.61 -11.91 25.27
C ILE A 176 -26.67 -11.12 24.34
N TRP A 177 -25.41 -10.96 24.76
CA TRP A 177 -24.39 -10.30 23.95
C TRP A 177 -24.14 -11.01 22.61
N LEU A 178 -23.96 -12.33 22.61
CA LEU A 178 -23.80 -13.14 21.38
C LEU A 178 -25.03 -13.05 20.47
N GLN A 179 -26.26 -13.06 21.02
CA GLN A 179 -27.48 -12.90 20.21
C GLN A 179 -27.54 -11.53 19.53
N ARG A 180 -27.11 -10.47 20.22
CA ARG A 180 -27.08 -9.10 19.67
C ARG A 180 -26.03 -8.93 18.59
N LYS A 181 -24.90 -9.64 18.67
CA LYS A 181 -23.85 -9.59 17.64
C LYS A 181 -24.27 -10.28 16.36
N HIS A 182 -24.62 -11.56 16.43
CA HIS A 182 -25.19 -12.28 15.29
C HIS A 182 -25.82 -13.59 15.76
N SER A 183 -26.99 -13.94 15.22
CA SER A 183 -27.74 -15.13 15.67
C SER A 183 -26.95 -16.42 15.52
N SER A 184 -25.97 -16.51 14.63
CA SER A 184 -25.11 -17.69 14.41
C SER A 184 -24.35 -18.14 15.66
N TRP A 185 -24.03 -17.24 16.60
CA TRP A 185 -23.22 -17.56 17.78
C TRP A 185 -23.97 -18.34 18.90
N ASN A 186 -25.31 -18.41 18.86
CA ASN A 186 -26.15 -19.07 19.88
C ASN A 186 -26.49 -20.56 19.61
N LEU A 187 -25.53 -21.50 19.48
CA LEU A 187 -25.87 -22.90 19.11
C LEU A 187 -26.42 -23.79 20.27
N VAL A 188 -26.88 -23.24 21.41
CA VAL A 188 -27.74 -23.99 22.36
C VAL A 188 -29.14 -24.17 21.73
N GLY A 189 -29.67 -25.40 21.69
CA GLY A 189 -30.93 -25.72 20.99
C GLY A 189 -30.80 -26.02 19.49
N ARG A 190 -29.57 -26.20 18.98
CA ARG A 190 -29.34 -26.55 17.57
C ARG A 190 -29.06 -28.02 17.35
N VAL A 191 -29.38 -28.46 16.13
CA VAL A 191 -29.06 -29.81 15.65
C VAL A 191 -27.58 -29.86 15.33
N CYS A 192 -26.90 -30.88 15.86
CA CYS A 192 -25.52 -31.18 15.57
C CYS A 192 -25.41 -32.48 14.79
N PHE A 193 -24.77 -32.43 13.63
CA PHE A 193 -24.30 -33.59 12.90
C PHE A 193 -22.90 -33.94 13.37
N HIS A 194 -22.67 -35.19 13.76
CA HIS A 194 -21.38 -35.69 14.18
C HIS A 194 -20.91 -36.73 13.18
N LEU A 195 -19.70 -36.56 12.67
CA LEU A 195 -18.95 -37.57 11.93
C LEU A 195 -17.71 -37.92 12.74
N ALA A 196 -17.53 -39.20 13.05
CA ALA A 196 -16.38 -39.71 13.78
C ALA A 196 -15.71 -40.86 13.01
N GLU A 197 -14.40 -41.02 13.17
CA GLU A 197 -13.67 -42.16 12.63
C GLU A 197 -13.80 -43.38 13.56
N ASN A 198 -14.21 -44.52 13.01
CA ASN A 198 -14.27 -45.81 13.67
C ASN A 198 -13.17 -46.73 13.12
N LYS A 199 -12.05 -46.80 13.85
CA LYS A 199 -10.87 -47.59 13.45
C LYS A 199 -11.07 -49.10 13.52
N ASN A 200 -12.18 -49.57 14.10
CA ASN A 200 -12.47 -50.99 14.29
C ASN A 200 -13.28 -51.62 13.13
N ASN A 201 -13.67 -50.82 12.12
CA ASN A 201 -14.42 -51.30 10.96
C ASN A 201 -13.75 -50.84 9.66
N GLU A 202 -13.04 -51.74 8.99
CA GLU A 202 -12.31 -51.42 7.76
C GLU A 202 -13.22 -51.14 6.56
N GLN A 203 -14.44 -51.70 6.52
CA GLN A 203 -15.37 -51.52 5.40
C GLN A 203 -16.21 -50.24 5.53
N ALA A 204 -16.52 -49.81 6.75
CA ALA A 204 -17.23 -48.58 7.06
C ALA A 204 -16.54 -47.84 8.22
N PRO A 205 -15.41 -47.15 7.93
CA PRO A 205 -14.54 -46.57 8.95
C PRO A 205 -15.07 -45.25 9.52
N PHE A 206 -16.30 -44.85 9.21
CA PHE A 206 -16.91 -43.63 9.71
C PHE A 206 -18.22 -43.93 10.42
N ALA A 207 -18.54 -43.15 11.45
CA ALA A 207 -19.80 -43.21 12.18
C ALA A 207 -20.45 -41.82 12.15
N PHE A 208 -21.71 -41.79 11.74
CA PHE A 208 -22.54 -40.59 11.73
C PHE A 208 -23.60 -40.64 12.83
N LEU A 209 -23.84 -39.49 13.47
CA LEU A 209 -24.92 -39.31 14.43
C LEU A 209 -25.48 -37.89 14.37
N ALA A 210 -26.80 -37.74 14.27
CA ALA A 210 -27.47 -36.46 14.50
C ALA A 210 -27.92 -36.36 15.97
N THR A 211 -27.61 -35.24 16.61
CA THR A 211 -27.99 -34.90 17.99
C THR A 211 -28.58 -33.51 18.06
N TYR A 212 -29.10 -33.11 19.21
CA TYR A 212 -29.37 -31.72 19.54
C TYR A 212 -28.86 -31.40 20.94
N ALA A 213 -28.49 -30.13 21.16
CA ALA A 213 -28.12 -29.64 22.48
C ALA A 213 -29.39 -29.43 23.33
N ALA A 214 -29.73 -30.41 24.17
CA ALA A 214 -30.96 -30.42 24.98
C ALA A 214 -30.87 -29.50 26.21
N GLY A 215 -29.66 -29.13 26.62
CA GLY A 215 -29.39 -28.27 27.77
C GLY A 215 -27.92 -28.33 28.17
N VAL A 216 -27.58 -27.75 29.32
CA VAL A 216 -26.26 -27.81 29.95
C VAL A 216 -26.41 -28.54 31.28
N SER A 217 -25.55 -29.53 31.54
CA SER A 217 -25.56 -30.28 32.82
C SER A 217 -25.06 -29.43 33.99
N GLN A 218 -25.31 -29.87 35.24
CA GLN A 218 -24.74 -29.25 36.45
C GLN A 218 -23.20 -29.24 36.51
N GLN A 219 -22.53 -29.91 35.56
CA GLN A 219 -21.08 -29.95 35.39
C GLN A 219 -20.63 -29.21 34.11
N SER A 220 -21.45 -28.28 33.61
CA SER A 220 -21.14 -27.38 32.49
C SER A 220 -20.84 -28.07 31.14
N GLN A 221 -21.17 -29.35 30.99
CA GLN A 221 -21.15 -30.03 29.70
C GLN A 221 -22.49 -29.88 28.97
N VAL A 222 -22.46 -29.51 27.70
CA VAL A 222 -23.63 -29.51 26.81
C VAL A 222 -24.15 -30.94 26.69
N GLN A 223 -25.37 -31.17 27.16
CA GLN A 223 -26.02 -32.47 27.07
C GLN A 223 -26.55 -32.67 25.66
N HIS A 224 -25.82 -33.44 24.88
CA HIS A 224 -26.26 -33.87 23.55
C HIS A 224 -27.19 -35.07 23.67
N GLN A 225 -28.38 -34.97 23.12
CA GLN A 225 -29.29 -36.10 22.97
C GLN A 225 -29.44 -36.47 21.51
N ALA A 226 -29.58 -37.76 21.22
CA ALA A 226 -29.82 -38.24 19.85
C ALA A 226 -31.10 -37.59 19.29
N LEU A 227 -31.05 -37.11 18.05
CA LEU A 227 -32.18 -36.43 17.43
C LEU A 227 -33.43 -37.33 17.37
N GLY A 228 -33.24 -38.65 17.26
CA GLY A 228 -34.31 -39.63 17.36
C GLY A 228 -35.04 -39.69 18.70
N LYS A 229 -34.40 -39.30 19.82
CA LYS A 229 -35.07 -39.19 21.13
C LYS A 229 -35.98 -37.95 21.20
N ALA A 230 -35.60 -36.85 20.56
CA ALA A 230 -36.45 -35.65 20.47
C ALA A 230 -37.80 -35.94 19.82
N LEU A 231 -37.80 -36.79 18.78
CA LEU A 231 -39.04 -37.25 18.12
C LEU A 231 -39.95 -38.03 19.08
N GLN A 232 -39.40 -38.77 20.04
CA GLN A 232 -40.18 -39.56 21.01
C GLN A 232 -40.71 -38.68 22.15
N GLU A 233 -39.89 -37.74 22.66
CA GLU A 233 -40.23 -36.88 23.80
C GLU A 233 -41.23 -35.77 23.43
N TYR A 234 -41.02 -35.08 22.30
CA TYR A 234 -41.88 -33.95 21.91
C TYR A 234 -43.13 -34.37 21.13
N ALA A 235 -43.20 -35.60 20.61
CA ALA A 235 -44.43 -36.14 20.02
C ALA A 235 -45.51 -36.45 21.08
N GLY A 236 -45.13 -36.73 22.33
CA GLY A 236 -46.06 -37.10 23.41
C GLY A 236 -46.62 -35.93 24.24
N VAL A 237 -45.95 -34.78 24.29
CA VAL A 237 -46.23 -33.68 25.24
C VAL A 237 -47.00 -32.49 24.61
N GLY A 238 -47.31 -32.53 23.31
CA GLY A 238 -48.14 -31.51 22.65
C GLY A 238 -47.39 -30.24 22.21
N ASP A 239 -46.08 -30.15 22.38
CA ASP A 239 -45.27 -29.01 21.92
C ASP A 239 -44.74 -29.20 20.49
N ARG A 240 -45.68 -29.33 19.56
CA ARG A 240 -45.42 -29.57 18.12
C ARG A 240 -44.61 -28.43 17.48
N ASN A 241 -44.74 -27.21 18.00
CA ASN A 241 -44.02 -26.04 17.50
C ASN A 241 -42.52 -26.09 17.82
N THR A 242 -42.14 -26.59 18.98
CA THR A 242 -40.72 -26.74 19.36
C THR A 242 -40.03 -27.82 18.52
N LEU A 243 -40.71 -28.94 18.25
CA LEU A 243 -40.18 -29.98 17.35
C LEU A 243 -40.03 -29.49 15.90
N LEU A 244 -41.03 -28.74 15.39
CA LEU A 244 -40.96 -28.15 14.05
C LEU A 244 -39.81 -27.14 13.93
N ARG A 245 -39.55 -26.33 14.97
CA ARG A 245 -38.42 -25.40 15.02
C ARG A 245 -37.08 -26.12 15.06
N LEU A 246 -36.98 -27.22 15.81
CA LEU A 246 -35.76 -28.02 15.91
C LEU A 246 -35.40 -28.70 14.57
N LEU A 247 -36.39 -29.17 13.81
CA LEU A 247 -36.19 -29.87 12.54
C LEU A 247 -36.12 -28.94 11.32
N LEU A 248 -36.48 -27.66 11.48
CA LEU A 248 -36.47 -26.68 10.39
C LEU A 248 -35.09 -26.57 9.69
N PRO A 249 -33.94 -26.52 10.39
CA PRO A 249 -32.61 -26.54 9.76
C PRO A 249 -32.35 -27.79 8.92
N VAL A 250 -32.79 -28.96 9.42
CA VAL A 250 -32.61 -30.26 8.74
C VAL A 250 -33.45 -30.33 7.47
N ASN A 251 -34.69 -29.85 7.50
CA ASN A 251 -35.56 -29.80 6.32
C ASN A 251 -35.04 -28.83 5.26
N LYS A 252 -34.58 -27.63 5.66
CA LYS A 252 -33.95 -26.66 4.74
C LYS A 252 -32.71 -27.24 4.05
N ALA A 253 -31.90 -28.00 4.79
CA ALA A 253 -30.74 -28.68 4.23
C ALA A 253 -31.14 -29.82 3.28
N ALA A 254 -32.20 -30.58 3.60
CA ALA A 254 -32.71 -31.67 2.77
C ALA A 254 -33.34 -31.18 1.45
N GLU A 255 -33.96 -30.00 1.42
CA GLU A 255 -34.47 -29.39 0.19
C GLU A 255 -33.34 -29.03 -0.79
N GLN A 256 -32.15 -28.72 -0.28
CA GLN A 256 -31.00 -28.29 -1.07
C GLN A 256 -29.98 -29.41 -1.34
N SER A 257 -30.05 -30.53 -0.60
CA SER A 257 -29.18 -31.69 -0.76
C SER A 257 -30.00 -32.95 -1.05
N PRO A 258 -30.06 -33.40 -2.32
CA PRO A 258 -30.76 -34.64 -2.69
C PRO A 258 -30.27 -35.86 -1.90
N TRP A 259 -28.97 -35.89 -1.57
CA TRP A 259 -28.37 -36.94 -0.76
C TRP A 259 -28.89 -36.92 0.69
N LEU A 260 -28.94 -35.74 1.33
CA LEU A 260 -29.50 -35.62 2.68
C LEU A 260 -31.01 -35.90 2.68
N LYS A 261 -31.72 -35.52 1.61
CA LYS A 261 -33.16 -35.80 1.45
C LYS A 261 -33.46 -37.29 1.56
N VAL A 262 -32.66 -38.15 0.92
CA VAL A 262 -32.81 -39.61 1.02
C VAL A 262 -32.64 -40.09 2.46
N LEU A 263 -31.70 -39.52 3.22
CA LEU A 263 -31.47 -39.87 4.63
C LEU A 263 -32.61 -39.40 5.56
N VAL A 264 -33.23 -38.26 5.24
CA VAL A 264 -34.38 -37.72 5.98
C VAL A 264 -35.64 -38.52 5.65
N ASP A 265 -35.94 -38.75 4.37
CA ASP A 265 -37.14 -39.44 3.90
C ASP A 265 -37.15 -40.92 4.35
N SER A 266 -35.98 -41.57 4.41
CA SER A 266 -35.84 -42.94 4.93
C SER A 266 -35.85 -43.03 6.47
N GLY A 267 -35.77 -41.89 7.17
CA GLY A 267 -35.63 -41.82 8.62
C GLY A 267 -34.27 -42.28 9.16
N ALA A 268 -33.30 -42.59 8.29
CA ALA A 268 -31.97 -43.04 8.68
C ALA A 268 -31.22 -41.99 9.53
N ILE A 269 -31.43 -40.71 9.24
CA ILE A 269 -30.81 -39.58 9.96
C ILE A 269 -31.07 -39.58 11.49
N PHE A 270 -32.12 -40.24 11.94
CA PHE A 270 -32.51 -40.29 13.36
C PHE A 270 -31.82 -41.43 14.13
N ARG A 271 -30.92 -42.18 13.50
CA ARG A 271 -30.18 -43.31 14.09
C ARG A 271 -28.68 -43.17 13.82
N PRO A 272 -27.81 -43.78 14.65
CA PRO A 272 -26.39 -43.90 14.33
C PRO A 272 -26.19 -44.77 13.07
N ILE A 273 -25.34 -44.34 12.13
CA ILE A 273 -25.07 -45.06 10.87
C ILE A 273 -23.55 -45.23 10.71
N ALA A 274 -23.11 -46.40 10.25
CA ALA A 274 -21.74 -46.60 9.79
C ALA A 274 -21.64 -46.24 8.30
N TRP A 275 -20.65 -45.43 7.93
CA TRP A 275 -20.46 -44.87 6.61
C TRP A 275 -19.18 -45.36 5.95
N THR A 276 -19.27 -45.58 4.64
CA THR A 276 -18.11 -45.81 3.78
C THR A 276 -17.34 -44.50 3.56
N PRO A 277 -16.08 -44.53 3.07
CA PRO A 277 -15.36 -43.31 2.71
C PRO A 277 -16.11 -42.45 1.67
N SER A 278 -16.88 -43.06 0.77
CA SER A 278 -17.70 -42.34 -0.21
C SER A 278 -18.85 -41.57 0.44
N ASP A 279 -19.57 -42.20 1.39
CA ASP A 279 -20.66 -41.55 2.13
C ASP A 279 -20.14 -40.40 2.99
N ALA A 280 -19.02 -40.63 3.68
CA ALA A 280 -18.34 -39.60 4.46
C ALA A 280 -17.88 -38.43 3.58
N TYR A 281 -17.33 -38.71 2.39
CA TYR A 281 -16.94 -37.66 1.44
C TYR A 281 -18.13 -36.82 0.96
N GLN A 282 -19.25 -37.47 0.62
CA GLN A 282 -20.50 -36.77 0.25
C GLN A 282 -20.99 -35.86 1.38
N PHE A 283 -20.98 -36.35 2.62
CA PHE A 283 -21.30 -35.54 3.79
C PHE A 283 -20.38 -34.32 3.93
N LEU A 284 -19.07 -34.55 3.87
CA LEU A 284 -18.04 -33.52 4.06
C LEU A 284 -18.11 -32.40 3.01
N ARG A 285 -18.45 -32.73 1.76
CA ARG A 285 -18.66 -31.73 0.68
C ARG A 285 -19.89 -30.85 0.91
N ASN A 286 -20.89 -31.34 1.62
CA ASN A 286 -22.12 -30.61 1.91
C ASN A 286 -22.06 -29.86 3.26
N VAL A 287 -20.94 -29.91 4.00
CA VAL A 287 -20.79 -29.19 5.29
C VAL A 287 -21.10 -27.70 5.17
N PRO A 288 -20.58 -26.93 4.18
CA PRO A 288 -20.91 -25.51 4.06
C PRO A 288 -22.41 -25.26 3.85
N LEU A 289 -23.09 -26.16 3.13
CA LEU A 289 -24.54 -26.10 2.94
C LEU A 289 -25.29 -26.36 4.24
N PHE A 290 -24.86 -27.35 5.03
CA PHE A 290 -25.46 -27.69 6.32
C PHE A 290 -25.29 -26.56 7.34
N GLU A 291 -24.09 -25.99 7.41
CA GLU A 291 -23.79 -24.83 8.26
C GLU A 291 -24.60 -23.60 7.85
N ALA A 292 -24.73 -23.34 6.54
CA ALA A 292 -25.59 -22.27 6.00
C ALA A 292 -27.08 -22.46 6.34
N CYS A 293 -27.52 -23.71 6.51
CA CYS A 293 -28.87 -24.04 6.95
C CYS A 293 -29.07 -23.97 8.47
N GLY A 294 -28.01 -23.71 9.25
CA GLY A 294 -28.05 -23.56 10.71
C GLY A 294 -27.75 -24.85 11.51
N ILE A 295 -27.17 -25.87 10.88
CA ILE A 295 -26.78 -27.13 11.51
C ILE A 295 -25.33 -27.01 12.02
N VAL A 296 -25.07 -27.40 13.27
CA VAL A 296 -23.70 -27.54 13.78
C VAL A 296 -23.11 -28.80 13.16
N VAL A 297 -21.93 -28.75 12.55
CA VAL A 297 -21.26 -29.94 12.03
C VAL A 297 -19.99 -30.17 12.84
N ARG A 298 -19.93 -31.31 13.52
CA ARG A 298 -18.71 -31.85 14.14
C ARG A 298 -18.14 -32.91 13.24
N ILE A 299 -16.94 -32.66 12.77
CA ILE A 299 -16.19 -33.51 11.86
C ILE A 299 -14.85 -33.87 12.52
N PRO A 300 -14.18 -34.92 12.05
CA PRO A 300 -12.85 -35.25 12.57
C PRO A 300 -11.85 -34.14 12.29
N ASP A 301 -10.91 -33.92 13.21
CA ASP A 301 -9.93 -32.82 13.16
C ASP A 301 -9.01 -32.84 11.92
N TRP A 302 -8.94 -33.96 11.21
CA TRP A 302 -8.17 -34.09 9.98
C TRP A 302 -8.84 -33.45 8.75
N TRP A 303 -10.15 -33.18 8.80
CA TRP A 303 -10.87 -32.50 7.72
C TRP A 303 -11.06 -31.01 8.01
N LYS A 304 -10.73 -30.17 7.03
CA LYS A 304 -10.89 -28.72 7.10
C LYS A 304 -11.87 -28.27 6.00
N PRO A 305 -13.10 -27.82 6.34
CA PRO A 305 -14.18 -27.60 5.37
C PRO A 305 -13.86 -26.65 4.20
N HIS A 306 -12.97 -25.68 4.42
CA HIS A 306 -12.58 -24.70 3.40
C HIS A 306 -11.25 -25.00 2.72
N GLN A 307 -10.48 -25.96 3.23
CA GLN A 307 -9.16 -26.32 2.69
C GLN A 307 -8.80 -27.75 3.12
N PRO A 308 -9.50 -28.77 2.58
CA PRO A 308 -9.28 -30.15 2.97
C PRO A 308 -7.84 -30.56 2.68
N SER A 309 -7.27 -31.35 3.59
CA SER A 309 -5.95 -31.95 3.40
C SER A 309 -6.00 -32.80 2.14
N ARG A 310 -5.16 -32.48 1.16
CA ARG A 310 -5.15 -33.12 -0.16
C ARG A 310 -3.73 -33.23 -0.69
N PRO A 311 -3.40 -34.26 -1.49
CA PRO A 311 -2.13 -34.32 -2.20
C PRO A 311 -2.00 -33.13 -3.15
N GLN A 312 -0.83 -32.50 -3.16
CA GLN A 312 -0.51 -31.36 -4.02
C GLN A 312 0.77 -31.63 -4.79
N VAL A 313 0.81 -31.15 -6.03
CA VAL A 313 2.02 -31.09 -6.84
C VAL A 313 2.93 -30.00 -6.27
N GLN A 314 3.98 -30.41 -5.56
CA GLN A 314 5.01 -29.52 -5.04
C GLN A 314 6.13 -29.36 -6.06
N VAL A 315 6.35 -28.11 -6.44
CA VAL A 315 7.42 -27.68 -7.33
C VAL A 315 8.54 -27.09 -6.48
N ASN A 316 9.68 -27.76 -6.43
CA ASN A 316 10.86 -27.27 -5.74
C ASN A 316 11.81 -26.58 -6.73
N ILE A 317 12.15 -25.33 -6.45
CA ILE A 317 13.01 -24.51 -7.31
C ILE A 317 14.26 -24.06 -6.55
N GLY A 318 15.45 -24.30 -7.11
CA GLY A 318 16.69 -23.75 -6.58
C GLY A 318 17.18 -24.45 -5.32
N SER A 319 17.15 -25.79 -5.30
CA SER A 319 17.94 -26.59 -4.35
C SER A 319 19.43 -26.52 -4.71
N ARG A 320 19.75 -26.32 -5.99
CA ARG A 320 21.07 -26.04 -6.53
C ARG A 320 20.99 -24.89 -7.55
N ALA A 321 22.09 -24.18 -7.71
CA ALA A 321 22.21 -23.12 -8.72
C ALA A 321 23.52 -23.28 -9.50
N ALA A 322 23.46 -23.18 -10.82
CA ALA A 322 24.61 -23.08 -11.70
C ALA A 322 24.79 -21.61 -12.14
N GLY A 323 25.94 -21.01 -11.84
CA GLY A 323 26.22 -19.59 -12.11
C GLY A 323 25.96 -18.68 -10.90
N MET A 324 25.97 -17.35 -11.12
CA MET A 324 25.81 -16.36 -10.06
C MET A 324 24.85 -15.24 -10.50
N GLY A 325 23.90 -14.87 -9.63
CA GLY A 325 23.00 -13.75 -9.82
C GLY A 325 21.87 -13.96 -10.82
N LEU A 326 21.53 -12.91 -11.59
CA LEU A 326 20.42 -12.95 -12.56
C LEU A 326 20.58 -14.02 -13.64
N THR A 327 21.81 -14.43 -13.91
CA THR A 327 22.14 -15.46 -14.90
C THR A 327 22.27 -16.85 -14.27
N ALA A 328 21.99 -17.00 -12.96
CA ALA A 328 21.99 -18.31 -12.32
C ALA A 328 20.83 -19.15 -12.87
N MET A 329 21.14 -20.39 -13.23
CA MET A 329 20.16 -21.41 -13.62
C MET A 329 19.88 -22.28 -12.40
N LEU A 330 18.62 -22.30 -12.00
CA LEU A 330 18.09 -23.03 -10.86
C LEU A 330 17.61 -24.40 -11.33
N ASP A 331 17.86 -25.42 -10.52
CA ASP A 331 17.19 -26.70 -10.69
C ASP A 331 15.69 -26.59 -10.40
N PHE A 332 14.93 -27.47 -11.05
CA PHE A 332 13.47 -27.50 -10.99
C PHE A 332 13.05 -28.96 -10.89
N ASN A 333 12.37 -29.30 -9.79
CA ASN A 333 11.95 -30.68 -9.52
C ASN A 333 10.47 -30.71 -9.14
N VAL A 334 9.70 -31.57 -9.79
CA VAL A 334 8.29 -31.78 -9.50
C VAL A 334 8.10 -33.03 -8.64
N SER A 335 7.33 -32.91 -7.57
CA SER A 335 7.02 -34.02 -6.66
C SER A 335 5.59 -33.95 -6.17
N LEU A 336 5.02 -35.08 -5.73
CA LEU A 336 3.75 -35.07 -5.00
C LEU A 336 4.05 -34.95 -3.51
N SER A 337 3.35 -34.02 -2.84
CA SER A 337 3.47 -33.78 -1.41
C SER A 337 2.12 -33.80 -0.73
N LEU A 338 2.11 -34.06 0.56
CA LEU A 338 0.95 -33.90 1.43
C LEU A 338 1.39 -33.07 2.64
N ASP A 339 0.73 -31.93 2.87
CA ASP A 339 1.07 -30.98 3.94
C ASP A 339 2.56 -30.54 3.95
N GLY A 340 3.19 -30.48 2.77
CA GLY A 340 4.60 -30.07 2.61
C GLY A 340 5.62 -31.22 2.74
N GLU A 341 5.19 -32.45 3.00
CA GLU A 341 6.05 -33.62 2.97
C GLU A 341 5.89 -34.41 1.66
N VAL A 342 7.00 -34.70 0.98
CA VAL A 342 7.01 -35.51 -0.25
C VAL A 342 6.49 -36.92 0.02
N LEU A 343 5.65 -37.43 -0.88
CA LEU A 343 5.11 -38.79 -0.84
C LEU A 343 6.15 -39.81 -1.33
N SER A 344 6.24 -40.95 -0.64
CA SER A 344 7.07 -42.08 -1.04
C SER A 344 6.48 -42.86 -2.22
N SER A 345 7.30 -43.66 -2.91
CA SER A 345 6.85 -44.46 -4.06
C SER A 345 5.69 -45.41 -3.71
N ALA A 346 5.71 -46.03 -2.53
CA ALA A 346 4.64 -46.92 -2.09
C ALA A 346 3.32 -46.16 -1.82
N GLU A 347 3.38 -44.95 -1.28
CA GLU A 347 2.20 -44.10 -1.06
C GLU A 347 1.63 -43.57 -2.39
N LEU A 348 2.51 -43.32 -3.36
CA LEU A 348 2.14 -42.88 -4.70
C LEU A 348 1.40 -43.99 -5.45
N GLU A 349 1.87 -45.24 -5.35
CA GLU A 349 1.14 -46.42 -5.85
C GLU A 349 -0.22 -46.59 -5.17
N GLN A 350 -0.29 -46.39 -3.85
CA GLN A 350 -1.54 -46.47 -3.09
C GLN A 350 -2.55 -45.39 -3.52
N LEU A 351 -2.08 -44.18 -3.80
CA LEU A 351 -2.88 -43.05 -4.27
C LEU A 351 -3.37 -43.27 -5.71
N LEU A 352 -2.53 -43.81 -6.60
CA LEU A 352 -2.90 -44.14 -7.98
C LEU A 352 -3.89 -45.30 -8.09
N ALA A 353 -3.88 -46.23 -7.12
CA ALA A 353 -4.80 -47.36 -7.02
C ALA A 353 -6.16 -46.98 -6.39
N ALA A 354 -6.25 -45.83 -5.71
CA ALA A 354 -7.48 -45.37 -5.07
C ALA A 354 -8.43 -44.68 -6.08
N GLY A 355 -9.74 -44.80 -5.85
CA GLY A 355 -10.76 -44.04 -6.57
C GLY A 355 -10.97 -42.64 -5.99
N ASP A 356 -11.74 -41.79 -6.67
CA ASP A 356 -12.05 -40.43 -6.21
C ASP A 356 -12.76 -40.43 -4.84
N GLY A 357 -12.41 -39.47 -3.98
CA GLY A 357 -13.02 -39.29 -2.66
C GLY A 357 -12.03 -39.21 -1.52
N LEU A 358 -12.24 -40.00 -0.45
CA LEU A 358 -11.36 -40.04 0.72
C LEU A 358 -10.39 -41.21 0.64
N VAL A 359 -9.09 -40.91 0.67
CA VAL A 359 -8.01 -41.91 0.65
C VAL A 359 -7.21 -41.81 1.93
N ARG A 360 -6.76 -42.95 2.47
CA ARG A 360 -5.96 -42.98 3.70
C ARG A 360 -4.47 -43.00 3.38
N LEU A 361 -3.78 -41.89 3.65
CA LEU A 361 -2.34 -41.70 3.43
C LEU A 361 -1.65 -41.21 4.71
N LYS A 362 -0.46 -41.73 5.02
CA LYS A 362 0.27 -41.41 6.27
C LYS A 362 -0.59 -41.52 7.54
N GLY A 363 -1.53 -42.47 7.54
CA GLY A 363 -2.47 -42.69 8.65
C GLY A 363 -3.59 -41.65 8.79
N ARG A 364 -3.75 -40.73 7.83
CA ARG A 364 -4.79 -39.68 7.79
C ARG A 364 -5.66 -39.83 6.54
N TRP A 365 -6.89 -39.33 6.61
CA TRP A 365 -7.80 -39.28 5.46
C TRP A 365 -7.61 -37.96 4.71
N VAL A 366 -7.46 -38.05 3.38
CA VAL A 366 -7.24 -36.90 2.50
C VAL A 366 -8.22 -36.91 1.34
N GLU A 367 -8.59 -35.72 0.86
CA GLU A 367 -9.36 -35.57 -0.37
C GLU A 367 -8.48 -35.93 -1.58
N PHE A 368 -9.02 -36.74 -2.48
CA PHE A 368 -8.39 -37.13 -3.72
C PHE A 368 -9.35 -36.97 -4.90
N ASP A 369 -8.89 -36.25 -5.93
CA ASP A 369 -9.57 -36.00 -7.19
C ASP A 369 -8.54 -36.25 -8.29
N ARG A 370 -8.68 -37.40 -8.97
CA ARG A 370 -7.64 -37.90 -9.86
C ARG A 370 -7.49 -37.04 -11.11
N GLU A 371 -8.60 -36.61 -11.72
CA GLU A 371 -8.56 -35.80 -12.94
C GLU A 371 -7.86 -34.46 -12.71
N LYS A 372 -8.12 -33.80 -11.57
CA LYS A 372 -7.46 -32.54 -11.24
C LYS A 372 -5.97 -32.73 -10.95
N LEU A 373 -5.61 -33.74 -10.18
CA LEU A 373 -4.20 -33.98 -9.84
C LEU A 373 -3.39 -34.36 -11.09
N ASP A 374 -3.91 -35.26 -11.93
CA ASP A 374 -3.25 -35.69 -13.16
C ASP A 374 -3.08 -34.51 -14.14
N GLY A 375 -4.09 -33.63 -14.27
CA GLY A 375 -4.00 -32.43 -15.09
C GLY A 375 -2.94 -31.44 -14.62
N VAL A 376 -2.85 -31.20 -13.30
CA VAL A 376 -1.85 -30.30 -12.70
C VAL A 376 -0.45 -30.91 -12.75
N LEU A 377 -0.33 -32.22 -12.52
CA LEU A 377 0.95 -32.94 -12.61
C LEU A 377 1.48 -32.94 -14.04
N ALA A 378 0.64 -33.22 -15.03
CA ALA A 378 1.02 -33.18 -16.45
C ALA A 378 1.47 -31.77 -16.89
N HIS A 379 0.82 -30.73 -16.40
CA HIS A 379 1.23 -29.33 -16.64
C HIS A 379 2.64 -29.07 -16.09
N TRP A 380 2.89 -29.39 -14.82
CA TRP A 380 4.19 -29.14 -14.20
C TRP A 380 5.31 -30.05 -14.72
N GLN A 381 5.01 -31.30 -15.09
CA GLN A 381 5.96 -32.19 -15.77
C GLN A 381 6.34 -31.68 -17.16
N LYS A 382 5.41 -31.04 -17.88
CA LYS A 382 5.73 -30.37 -19.14
C LYS A 382 6.69 -29.20 -18.92
N VAL A 383 6.44 -28.37 -17.90
CA VAL A 383 7.36 -27.28 -17.51
C VAL A 383 8.72 -27.82 -17.09
N GLU A 384 8.77 -28.94 -16.37
CA GLU A 384 10.01 -29.63 -15.99
C GLU A 384 10.79 -30.15 -17.20
N GLN A 385 10.12 -30.76 -18.19
CA GLN A 385 10.74 -31.21 -19.43
C GLN A 385 11.29 -30.06 -20.27
N GLU A 386 10.56 -28.94 -20.34
CA GLU A 386 11.03 -27.71 -20.99
C GLU A 386 12.24 -27.11 -20.27
N ALA A 387 12.31 -27.24 -18.94
CA ALA A 387 13.42 -26.78 -18.10
C ALA A 387 14.62 -27.74 -18.02
N ALA A 388 14.46 -29.03 -18.31
CA ALA A 388 15.46 -30.07 -18.08
C ALA A 388 16.77 -29.93 -18.90
N GLY A 389 16.77 -29.10 -19.96
CA GLY A 389 17.95 -28.85 -20.79
C GLY A 389 18.88 -27.74 -20.29
N GLU A 390 18.33 -26.66 -19.73
CA GLU A 390 19.09 -25.45 -19.38
C GLU A 390 18.91 -25.01 -17.91
N GLY A 391 17.92 -25.55 -17.20
CA GLY A 391 17.46 -25.07 -15.88
C GLY A 391 16.44 -23.93 -16.02
N ILE A 392 15.93 -23.41 -14.89
CA ILE A 392 15.07 -22.23 -14.88
C ILE A 392 15.90 -21.01 -14.47
N SER A 393 15.78 -19.90 -15.20
CA SER A 393 16.49 -18.68 -14.81
C SER A 393 16.05 -18.21 -13.42
N PHE A 394 16.99 -17.63 -12.65
CA PHE A 394 16.73 -17.09 -11.32
C PHE A 394 15.48 -16.19 -11.26
N LEU A 395 15.32 -15.32 -12.26
CA LEU A 395 14.16 -14.41 -12.37
C LEU A 395 12.84 -15.17 -12.58
N HIS A 396 12.84 -16.20 -13.41
CA HIS A 396 11.66 -17.01 -13.64
C HIS A 396 11.32 -17.82 -12.38
N GLY A 397 12.30 -18.39 -11.70
CA GLY A 397 12.11 -19.07 -10.41
C GLY A 397 11.46 -18.16 -9.34
N LEU A 398 11.91 -16.91 -9.23
CA LEU A 398 11.33 -15.94 -8.29
C LEU A 398 9.89 -15.55 -8.63
N ARG A 399 9.55 -15.41 -9.91
CA ARG A 399 8.17 -15.15 -10.37
C ARG A 399 7.25 -16.31 -10.01
N LEU A 400 7.69 -17.56 -10.23
CA LEU A 400 6.95 -18.76 -9.86
C LEU A 400 6.71 -18.83 -8.34
N LEU A 401 7.75 -18.58 -7.53
CA LEU A 401 7.62 -18.53 -6.06
C LEU A 401 6.70 -17.43 -5.56
N ALA A 402 6.70 -16.28 -6.23
CA ALA A 402 5.82 -15.18 -5.87
C ALA A 402 4.36 -15.42 -6.26
N GLY A 403 4.07 -16.48 -7.04
CA GLY A 403 2.75 -16.70 -7.64
C GLY A 403 2.40 -15.65 -8.71
N ALA A 404 3.41 -14.98 -9.27
CA ALA A 404 3.26 -13.92 -10.25
C ALA A 404 3.61 -14.48 -11.64
N ALA A 405 2.63 -14.99 -12.39
CA ALA A 405 2.83 -15.27 -13.82
C ALA A 405 2.85 -13.95 -14.59
N VAL A 406 4.06 -13.45 -14.85
CA VAL A 406 4.26 -12.20 -15.58
C VAL A 406 4.60 -12.44 -17.06
N GLU A 407 4.79 -13.68 -17.50
CA GLU A 407 4.97 -14.06 -18.90
C GLU A 407 4.23 -15.38 -19.17
N GLY A 408 3.54 -15.47 -20.31
CA GLY A 408 2.94 -16.72 -20.78
C GLY A 408 1.62 -17.14 -20.11
N ASN A 409 0.97 -18.13 -20.72
CA ASN A 409 -0.24 -18.80 -20.23
C ASN A 409 0.02 -19.68 -19.00
N ASP A 410 1.22 -19.65 -18.40
CA ASP A 410 1.75 -20.76 -17.59
C ASP A 410 1.15 -20.87 -16.17
N ILE A 411 0.49 -19.82 -15.67
CA ILE A 411 -0.36 -19.89 -14.47
C ILE A 411 -1.79 -19.41 -14.75
N ALA A 412 -2.01 -18.66 -15.83
CA ALA A 412 -3.37 -18.31 -16.28
C ALA A 412 -4.15 -19.52 -16.84
N ALA A 413 -3.45 -20.59 -17.26
CA ALA A 413 -4.07 -21.84 -17.72
C ALA A 413 -4.46 -22.80 -16.58
N LEU A 414 -4.00 -22.56 -15.35
CA LEU A 414 -4.54 -23.23 -14.18
C LEU A 414 -5.79 -22.45 -13.77
N SER A 415 -6.95 -22.94 -14.22
CA SER A 415 -8.26 -22.44 -13.79
C SER A 415 -8.28 -22.21 -12.27
N HIS A 416 -9.10 -21.28 -11.77
CA HIS A 416 -9.30 -21.08 -10.33
C HIS A 416 -9.60 -22.37 -9.54
N ASN A 417 -9.98 -23.47 -10.21
CA ASN A 417 -10.26 -24.78 -9.61
C ASN A 417 -9.02 -25.68 -9.43
N THR A 418 -7.86 -25.37 -10.03
CA THR A 418 -6.64 -26.21 -9.98
C THR A 418 -5.46 -25.56 -9.27
N ALA A 419 -5.51 -24.26 -8.94
CA ALA A 419 -4.46 -23.59 -8.18
C ALA A 419 -4.20 -24.20 -6.80
N ASP A 420 -5.25 -24.73 -6.14
CA ASP A 420 -5.16 -25.39 -4.83
C ASP A 420 -4.48 -26.77 -4.86
N TRP A 421 -4.14 -27.28 -6.05
CA TRP A 421 -3.54 -28.60 -6.27
C TRP A 421 -2.03 -28.51 -6.55
N SER A 422 -1.43 -27.33 -6.52
CA SER A 422 0.01 -27.16 -6.65
C SER A 422 0.59 -26.11 -5.70
N THR A 423 1.82 -26.31 -5.26
CA THR A 423 2.58 -25.34 -4.47
C THR A 423 3.98 -25.19 -5.05
N VAL A 424 4.53 -23.98 -4.99
CA VAL A 424 5.91 -23.71 -5.40
C VAL A 424 6.71 -23.35 -4.16
N VAL A 425 7.81 -24.07 -3.92
CA VAL A 425 8.64 -23.94 -2.73
C VAL A 425 10.09 -23.66 -3.15
N ALA A 426 10.75 -22.79 -2.41
CA ALA A 426 12.16 -22.48 -2.61
C ALA A 426 13.01 -23.61 -2.00
N GLY A 427 13.91 -24.20 -2.79
CA GLY A 427 14.93 -25.11 -2.30
C GLY A 427 15.96 -24.39 -1.42
N ASP A 428 16.81 -25.16 -0.74
CA ASP A 428 17.72 -24.66 0.30
C ASP A 428 18.56 -23.47 -0.15
N TRP A 429 19.19 -23.56 -1.33
CA TRP A 429 20.03 -22.48 -1.86
C TRP A 429 19.25 -21.19 -2.10
N LEU A 430 18.07 -21.28 -2.72
CA LEU A 430 17.25 -20.12 -3.02
C LEU A 430 16.64 -19.50 -1.76
N LYS A 431 16.28 -20.35 -0.78
CA LYS A 431 15.82 -19.93 0.54
C LYS A 431 16.90 -19.13 1.26
N ASP A 432 18.12 -19.64 1.33
CA ASP A 432 19.26 -18.95 1.96
C ASP A 432 19.57 -17.61 1.25
N ALA A 433 19.52 -17.60 -0.09
CA ALA A 433 19.70 -16.38 -0.87
C ALA A 433 18.63 -15.32 -0.55
N LEU A 434 17.35 -15.72 -0.49
CA LEU A 434 16.22 -14.85 -0.15
C LEU A 434 16.25 -14.37 1.31
N GLU A 435 16.65 -15.22 2.25
CA GLU A 435 16.85 -14.84 3.65
C GLU A 435 17.98 -13.81 3.79
N GLY A 436 19.09 -13.99 3.08
CA GLY A 436 20.19 -13.01 3.04
C GLY A 436 19.78 -11.65 2.46
N LEU A 437 18.85 -11.62 1.50
CA LEU A 437 18.28 -10.38 0.96
C LEU A 437 17.40 -9.64 1.97
N ARG A 438 16.63 -10.38 2.78
CA ARG A 438 15.70 -9.83 3.77
C ARG A 438 16.39 -9.42 5.06
N ASN A 439 17.40 -10.16 5.48
CA ASN A 439 18.12 -9.97 6.74
C ASN A 439 19.65 -9.85 6.50
N PRO A 440 20.11 -8.75 5.90
CA PRO A 440 21.53 -8.56 5.57
C PRO A 440 22.47 -8.57 6.78
N GLN A 441 21.93 -8.37 8.00
CA GLN A 441 22.68 -8.45 9.27
C GLN A 441 23.19 -9.88 9.57
N ASN A 442 22.55 -10.91 9.01
CA ASN A 442 22.90 -12.31 9.25
C ASN A 442 24.00 -12.84 8.30
N ALA A 443 24.50 -12.01 7.37
CA ALA A 443 25.57 -12.42 6.47
C ALA A 443 26.84 -12.75 7.26
N HIS A 444 27.44 -13.92 7.00
CA HIS A 444 28.60 -14.46 7.71
C HIS A 444 29.85 -13.54 7.72
N ARG A 445 29.91 -12.52 6.87
CA ARG A 445 31.00 -11.53 6.84
C ARG A 445 30.45 -10.11 6.75
N LYS A 446 30.66 -9.33 7.81
CA LYS A 446 30.38 -7.89 7.82
C LYS A 446 31.33 -7.18 6.87
N ALA A 447 30.77 -6.54 5.85
CA ALA A 447 31.43 -5.67 4.91
C ALA A 447 31.83 -4.37 5.61
N HIS A 448 33.13 -4.11 5.70
CA HIS A 448 33.65 -2.88 6.27
C HIS A 448 34.36 -2.07 5.19
N PRO A 449 33.95 -0.82 4.90
CA PRO A 449 34.56 0.02 3.86
C PRO A 449 36.00 0.45 4.17
N GLY A 450 36.58 -0.02 5.28
CA GLY A 450 37.96 0.22 5.68
C GLY A 450 38.23 1.61 6.29
N PRO A 451 39.48 1.86 6.73
CA PRO A 451 39.93 3.16 7.25
C PRO A 451 40.01 4.27 6.18
N GLU A 452 39.85 3.92 4.91
CA GLU A 452 39.81 4.85 3.77
C GLU A 452 38.55 5.72 3.80
N LEU A 453 37.46 5.22 4.37
CA LEU A 453 36.26 6.02 4.61
C LEU A 453 36.51 7.01 5.75
N LYS A 454 36.62 8.30 5.44
CA LYS A 454 36.80 9.41 6.39
C LYS A 454 35.48 9.88 6.99
N ALA A 455 34.65 8.92 7.41
CA ALA A 455 33.37 9.15 8.07
C ALA A 455 33.03 8.00 9.02
N GLN A 456 32.32 8.31 10.10
CA GLN A 456 31.68 7.29 10.94
C GLN A 456 30.25 7.05 10.46
N LEU A 457 29.97 5.83 9.99
CA LEU A 457 28.64 5.40 9.59
C LEU A 457 27.81 5.08 10.83
N ARG A 458 26.57 5.59 10.88
CA ARG A 458 25.56 5.15 11.86
C ARG A 458 25.18 3.69 11.64
N SER A 459 24.62 3.02 12.65
CA SER A 459 24.25 1.59 12.56
C SER A 459 23.41 1.29 11.32
N TYR A 460 22.34 2.05 11.09
CA TYR A 460 21.51 1.83 9.89
C TYR A 460 22.31 2.07 8.60
N GLN A 461 23.23 3.04 8.55
CA GLN A 461 24.04 3.27 7.34
C GLN A 461 24.97 2.08 7.08
N GLN A 462 25.50 1.45 8.13
CA GLN A 462 26.29 0.22 8.00
C GLN A 462 25.43 -0.92 7.44
N ASP A 463 24.21 -1.11 7.95
CA ASP A 463 23.28 -2.11 7.45
C ASP A 463 22.95 -1.90 5.96
N GLY A 464 22.78 -0.64 5.54
CA GLY A 464 22.51 -0.32 4.15
C GLY A 464 23.71 -0.56 3.24
N VAL A 465 24.94 -0.30 3.70
CA VAL A 465 26.17 -0.68 2.98
C VAL A 465 26.30 -2.19 2.86
N GLN A 466 26.02 -2.93 3.94
CA GLN A 466 26.02 -4.39 3.94
C GLN A 466 25.03 -4.95 2.91
N TRP A 467 23.81 -4.41 2.90
CA TRP A 467 22.77 -4.80 1.97
C TRP A 467 23.16 -4.53 0.51
N LEU A 468 23.67 -3.34 0.21
CA LEU A 468 24.18 -2.99 -1.13
C LEU A 468 25.34 -3.92 -1.56
N TRP A 469 26.26 -4.22 -0.64
CA TRP A 469 27.37 -5.12 -0.94
C TRP A 469 26.90 -6.55 -1.19
N TRP A 470 25.94 -7.04 -0.41
CA TRP A 470 25.35 -8.36 -0.60
C TRP A 470 24.70 -8.50 -1.98
N LEU A 471 23.87 -7.53 -2.35
CA LEU A 471 23.28 -7.45 -3.70
C LEU A 471 24.35 -7.41 -4.79
N ASN A 472 25.41 -6.62 -4.59
CA ASN A 472 26.53 -6.55 -5.52
C ASN A 472 27.21 -7.92 -5.72
N ARG A 473 27.43 -8.66 -4.63
CA ARG A 473 28.03 -10.01 -4.68
C ARG A 473 27.14 -11.04 -5.35
N LEU A 474 25.83 -10.90 -5.21
CA LEU A 474 24.86 -11.71 -5.91
C LEU A 474 24.60 -11.22 -7.34
N SER A 475 25.28 -10.18 -7.84
CA SER A 475 24.98 -9.57 -9.14
C SER A 475 23.48 -9.23 -9.33
N LEU A 476 22.84 -8.77 -8.25
CA LEU A 476 21.45 -8.31 -8.22
C LEU A 476 21.42 -6.80 -8.02
N GLY A 477 20.50 -6.12 -8.69
CA GLY A 477 20.26 -4.69 -8.45
C GLY A 477 19.35 -4.43 -7.26
N GLY A 478 19.15 -3.16 -6.94
CA GLY A 478 18.32 -2.76 -5.80
C GLY A 478 18.02 -1.27 -5.74
N CYS A 479 17.05 -0.90 -4.93
CA CYS A 479 16.62 0.46 -4.69
C CYS A 479 16.88 0.85 -3.22
N LEU A 480 17.84 1.75 -2.99
CA LEU A 480 18.02 2.40 -1.69
C LEU A 480 17.07 3.60 -1.59
N ALA A 481 15.95 3.38 -0.93
CA ALA A 481 14.81 4.28 -0.81
C ALA A 481 14.73 5.03 0.53
N ASP A 482 15.83 5.11 1.27
CA ASP A 482 15.91 5.88 2.52
C ASP A 482 15.40 7.31 2.38
N ASP A 483 14.73 7.81 3.42
CA ASP A 483 14.30 9.19 3.50
C ASP A 483 15.46 10.16 3.24
N MET A 484 15.11 11.27 2.62
CA MET A 484 16.10 12.20 2.13
C MET A 484 16.81 12.90 3.27
N GLY A 485 18.05 12.54 3.53
CA GLY A 485 18.81 13.11 4.64
C GLY A 485 19.43 12.06 5.54
N LEU A 486 19.00 10.80 5.42
CA LEU A 486 19.60 9.66 6.10
C LEU A 486 21.00 9.28 5.58
N GLY A 487 21.50 9.97 4.54
CA GLY A 487 22.86 9.76 4.02
C GLY A 487 22.97 8.59 3.05
N LYS A 488 22.12 8.55 2.02
CA LYS A 488 22.28 7.61 0.89
C LYS A 488 23.63 7.77 0.18
N THR A 489 24.07 9.02 0.00
CA THR A 489 25.34 9.37 -0.64
C THR A 489 26.54 8.73 0.05
N VAL A 490 26.67 8.88 1.38
CA VAL A 490 27.79 8.27 2.12
C VAL A 490 27.75 6.73 2.09
N GLN A 491 26.56 6.12 2.06
CA GLN A 491 26.42 4.67 1.91
C GLN A 491 26.93 4.19 0.54
N VAL A 492 26.63 4.92 -0.54
CA VAL A 492 27.14 4.59 -1.88
C VAL A 492 28.63 4.88 -2.04
N ILE A 493 29.14 5.95 -1.42
CA ILE A 493 30.59 6.20 -1.38
C ILE A 493 31.32 5.04 -0.67
N ALA A 494 30.76 4.56 0.45
CA ALA A 494 31.28 3.40 1.16
C ALA A 494 31.22 2.12 0.29
N LEU A 495 30.17 1.94 -0.51
CA LEU A 495 30.07 0.85 -1.49
C LEU A 495 31.19 0.91 -2.54
N PHE A 496 31.47 2.08 -3.13
CA PHE A 496 32.56 2.21 -4.11
C PHE A 496 33.94 1.96 -3.50
N LEU A 497 34.18 2.42 -2.27
CA LEU A 497 35.41 2.11 -1.54
C LEU A 497 35.56 0.61 -1.29
N LEU A 498 34.48 -0.04 -0.90
CA LEU A 498 34.45 -1.47 -0.68
C LEU A 498 34.70 -2.26 -1.97
N ALA A 499 34.07 -1.85 -3.08
CA ALA A 499 34.31 -2.42 -4.40
C ALA A 499 35.80 -2.32 -4.78
N LYS A 500 36.42 -1.16 -4.60
CA LYS A 500 37.87 -0.97 -4.82
C LYS A 500 38.73 -1.87 -3.94
N ARG A 501 38.40 -1.96 -2.64
CA ARG A 501 39.16 -2.74 -1.66
C ARG A 501 39.11 -4.25 -1.92
N GLU A 502 37.94 -4.75 -2.29
CA GLU A 502 37.70 -6.16 -2.58
C GLU A 502 38.02 -6.51 -4.04
N ALA A 503 38.65 -5.58 -4.78
CA ALA A 503 39.01 -5.72 -6.19
C ALA A 503 37.82 -6.15 -7.09
N ASP A 504 36.63 -5.58 -6.84
CA ASP A 504 35.48 -5.72 -7.73
C ASP A 504 35.86 -5.18 -9.13
N PRO A 505 35.39 -5.81 -10.22
CA PRO A 505 35.71 -5.36 -11.57
C PRO A 505 35.33 -3.89 -11.74
N GLY A 506 36.22 -3.05 -12.28
CA GLY A 506 35.89 -1.70 -12.73
C GLY A 506 35.59 -1.66 -14.24
N PRO A 507 35.10 -0.54 -14.79
CA PRO A 507 34.80 0.72 -14.11
C PRO A 507 33.34 0.79 -13.57
N HIS A 508 33.09 1.73 -12.66
CA HIS A 508 31.75 2.01 -12.13
C HIS A 508 31.20 3.36 -12.64
N LEU A 509 29.88 3.50 -12.74
CA LEU A 509 29.18 4.69 -13.22
C LEU A 509 28.18 5.22 -12.19
N LEU A 510 28.20 6.53 -11.98
CA LEU A 510 27.23 7.28 -11.20
C LEU A 510 26.52 8.29 -12.12
N VAL A 511 25.20 8.16 -12.25
CA VAL A 511 24.35 9.08 -13.01
C VAL A 511 23.45 9.83 -12.04
N LEU A 512 23.40 11.15 -12.18
CA LEU A 512 22.67 12.02 -11.25
C LEU A 512 22.14 13.29 -11.92
N PRO A 513 21.24 14.07 -11.31
CA PRO A 513 20.88 15.38 -11.84
C PRO A 513 22.10 16.29 -11.90
N ALA A 514 22.23 17.11 -12.96
CA ALA A 514 23.42 17.95 -13.16
C ALA A 514 23.72 18.90 -11.97
N SER A 515 22.71 19.27 -11.20
CA SER A 515 22.84 20.05 -9.96
C SER A 515 23.62 19.34 -8.87
N LEU A 516 23.68 18.00 -8.85
CA LEU A 516 24.29 17.23 -7.77
C LEU A 516 25.76 16.89 -8.00
N ILE A 517 26.27 17.12 -9.22
CA ILE A 517 27.67 16.80 -9.58
C ILE A 517 28.63 17.44 -8.56
N GLY A 518 28.46 18.73 -8.29
CA GLY A 518 29.34 19.46 -7.36
C GLY A 518 29.25 18.95 -5.92
N ASN A 519 28.07 18.54 -5.46
CA ASN A 519 27.87 17.97 -4.12
C ASN A 519 28.58 16.61 -4.00
N TRP A 520 28.36 15.71 -4.97
CA TRP A 520 29.01 14.40 -4.98
C TRP A 520 30.54 14.50 -5.05
N GLN A 521 31.09 15.40 -5.87
CA GLN A 521 32.53 15.65 -5.89
C GLN A 521 33.06 16.10 -4.51
N ALA A 522 32.32 16.97 -3.82
CA ALA A 522 32.70 17.44 -2.48
C ALA A 522 32.62 16.31 -1.44
N GLU A 523 31.55 15.53 -1.45
CA GLU A 523 31.37 14.40 -0.52
C GLU A 523 32.40 13.29 -0.77
N MET A 524 32.71 12.96 -2.03
CA MET A 524 33.76 11.99 -2.36
C MET A 524 35.14 12.49 -1.95
N ALA A 525 35.49 13.74 -2.19
CA ALA A 525 36.76 14.31 -1.73
C ALA A 525 36.87 14.33 -0.20
N ARG A 526 35.76 14.57 0.50
CA ARG A 526 35.70 14.59 1.97
C ARG A 526 35.77 13.20 2.58
N PHE A 527 34.94 12.27 2.09
CA PHE A 527 34.72 10.96 2.72
C PHE A 527 35.59 9.84 2.14
N ALA A 528 36.04 9.95 0.88
CA ALA A 528 36.78 8.92 0.18
C ALA A 528 37.87 9.52 -0.73
N PRO A 529 38.87 10.24 -0.17
CA PRO A 529 39.88 10.94 -0.97
C PRO A 529 40.76 10.02 -1.82
N THR A 530 40.80 8.72 -1.50
CA THR A 530 41.55 7.69 -2.26
C THR A 530 40.79 7.17 -3.48
N LEU A 531 39.52 7.53 -3.66
CA LEU A 531 38.68 7.15 -4.78
C LEU A 531 38.90 8.11 -5.96
N ARG A 532 39.40 7.59 -7.08
CA ARG A 532 39.66 8.36 -8.30
C ARG A 532 38.37 8.52 -9.08
N THR A 533 37.97 9.77 -9.32
CA THR A 533 36.68 10.08 -9.95
C THR A 533 36.84 10.87 -11.24
N PHE A 534 36.12 10.47 -12.29
CA PHE A 534 36.09 11.14 -13.58
C PHE A 534 34.73 11.79 -13.82
N VAL A 535 34.67 13.11 -14.05
CA VAL A 535 33.41 13.81 -14.33
C VAL A 535 33.18 13.99 -15.83
N ALA A 536 32.26 13.20 -16.39
CA ALA A 536 31.80 13.27 -17.78
C ALA A 536 30.71 14.35 -17.95
N HIS A 537 31.05 15.62 -17.67
CA HIS A 537 30.13 16.73 -17.83
C HIS A 537 30.84 18.02 -18.27
N SER A 538 30.14 18.88 -19.02
CA SER A 538 30.69 20.11 -19.59
C SER A 538 31.19 21.11 -18.54
N SER A 539 30.72 20.97 -17.30
CA SER A 539 31.22 21.76 -16.16
C SER A 539 32.66 21.40 -15.78
N ALA A 540 33.09 20.16 -15.99
CA ALA A 540 34.44 19.71 -15.64
C ALA A 540 35.39 19.76 -16.85
N ARG A 541 34.91 19.47 -18.06
CA ARG A 541 35.71 19.46 -19.28
C ARG A 541 34.91 19.97 -20.49
N PRO A 542 35.54 20.61 -21.49
CA PRO A 542 34.84 21.05 -22.70
C PRO A 542 34.12 19.89 -23.42
N GLY A 543 32.92 20.14 -23.93
CA GLY A 543 32.09 19.10 -24.57
C GLY A 543 32.76 18.39 -25.75
N LYS A 544 33.54 19.12 -26.56
CA LYS A 544 34.31 18.53 -27.68
C LYS A 544 35.35 17.50 -27.20
N ALA A 545 35.99 17.76 -26.06
CA ALA A 545 36.98 16.84 -25.47
C ALA A 545 36.32 15.61 -24.81
N LEU A 546 35.06 15.73 -24.37
CA LEU A 546 34.28 14.61 -23.83
C LEU A 546 33.76 13.67 -24.91
N ALA A 547 33.48 14.19 -26.10
CA ALA A 547 32.95 13.41 -27.22
C ALA A 547 33.98 12.48 -27.87
N THR A 548 35.27 12.74 -27.69
CA THR A 548 36.39 11.97 -28.26
C THR A 548 36.96 10.90 -27.32
N LEU A 549 36.37 10.74 -26.13
CA LEU A 549 36.82 9.75 -25.14
C LEU A 549 36.35 8.34 -25.51
N PHE A 550 37.16 7.33 -25.15
CA PHE A 550 36.83 5.91 -25.32
C PHE A 550 37.23 5.10 -24.08
N ALA A 551 36.70 3.87 -23.98
CA ALA A 551 36.77 3.01 -22.80
C ALA A 551 38.18 2.83 -22.22
N GLY A 552 39.21 2.68 -23.07
CA GLY A 552 40.59 2.46 -22.65
C GLY A 552 41.18 3.59 -21.79
N GLN A 553 40.70 4.82 -21.96
CA GLN A 553 41.15 6.01 -21.21
C GLN A 553 40.48 6.15 -19.83
N LEU A 554 39.54 5.25 -19.50
CA LEU A 554 38.79 5.27 -18.24
C LEU A 554 39.29 4.24 -17.22
N THR A 555 40.23 3.38 -17.62
CA THR A 555 40.77 2.26 -16.82
C THR A 555 41.49 2.70 -15.54
N GLU A 556 41.99 3.94 -15.49
CA GLU A 556 42.65 4.51 -14.31
C GLU A 556 41.68 5.08 -13.26
N TRP A 557 40.39 5.15 -13.57
CA TRP A 557 39.36 5.78 -12.74
C TRP A 557 38.47 4.73 -12.08
N ASP A 558 38.19 4.91 -10.79
CA ASP A 558 37.32 3.99 -10.05
C ASP A 558 35.84 4.26 -10.38
N VAL A 559 35.46 5.55 -10.45
CA VAL A 559 34.06 5.98 -10.67
C VAL A 559 33.97 7.08 -11.71
N VAL A 560 33.11 6.88 -12.72
CA VAL A 560 32.70 7.90 -13.68
C VAL A 560 31.40 8.55 -13.22
N ILE A 561 31.33 9.89 -13.21
CA ILE A 561 30.17 10.67 -12.79
C ILE A 561 29.62 11.42 -14.00
N THR A 562 28.33 11.28 -14.28
CA THR A 562 27.66 11.95 -15.41
C THR A 562 26.25 12.43 -15.02
N SER A 563 25.58 13.11 -15.95
CA SER A 563 24.18 13.51 -15.80
C SER A 563 23.24 12.73 -16.70
N TYR A 564 21.96 12.63 -16.31
CA TYR A 564 20.93 11.98 -17.15
C TYR A 564 20.89 12.52 -18.59
N GLY A 565 21.02 13.84 -18.76
CA GLY A 565 21.05 14.45 -20.09
C GLY A 565 22.28 14.07 -20.91
N ASN A 566 23.40 13.74 -20.27
CA ASN A 566 24.63 13.35 -20.95
C ASN A 566 24.64 11.89 -21.42
N LEU A 567 23.79 11.02 -20.87
CA LEU A 567 23.61 9.66 -21.40
C LEU A 567 23.22 9.67 -22.88
N ILE A 568 22.44 10.67 -23.31
CA ILE A 568 22.02 10.85 -24.71
C ILE A 568 23.13 11.51 -25.53
N ARG A 569 23.92 12.41 -24.93
CA ARG A 569 24.92 13.23 -25.63
C ARG A 569 26.28 12.56 -25.80
N LEU A 570 26.57 11.53 -25.01
CA LEU A 570 27.85 10.83 -24.99
C LEU A 570 27.62 9.33 -25.26
N PRO A 571 27.52 8.91 -26.54
CA PRO A 571 27.17 7.54 -26.92
C PRO A 571 28.11 6.48 -26.35
N TRP A 572 29.40 6.81 -26.17
CA TRP A 572 30.40 5.91 -25.60
C TRP A 572 30.04 5.40 -24.18
N LEU A 573 29.22 6.14 -23.42
CA LEU A 573 28.73 5.69 -22.11
C LEU A 573 27.89 4.40 -22.20
N LEU A 574 27.19 4.20 -23.32
CA LEU A 574 26.35 3.02 -23.58
C LEU A 574 27.14 1.82 -24.13
N GLU A 575 28.34 2.07 -24.65
CA GLU A 575 29.21 1.04 -25.24
C GLU A 575 30.03 0.29 -24.17
N ILE A 576 30.35 0.97 -23.06
CA ILE A 576 31.11 0.41 -21.95
C ILE A 576 30.27 -0.58 -21.14
N HIS A 577 30.89 -1.69 -20.76
CA HIS A 577 30.34 -2.63 -19.78
C HIS A 577 30.76 -2.20 -18.38
N TRP A 578 29.83 -1.58 -17.65
CA TRP A 578 30.06 -1.12 -16.29
C TRP A 578 29.91 -2.28 -15.30
N SER A 579 30.74 -2.37 -14.26
CA SER A 579 30.46 -3.34 -13.21
C SER A 579 29.28 -2.89 -12.34
N LEU A 580 29.25 -1.61 -12.00
CA LEU A 580 28.20 -1.03 -11.18
C LEU A 580 27.69 0.27 -11.80
N VAL A 581 26.37 0.39 -11.96
CA VAL A 581 25.70 1.64 -12.31
C VAL A 581 24.81 2.07 -11.15
N VAL A 582 24.99 3.30 -10.67
CA VAL A 582 24.14 3.91 -9.65
C VAL A 582 23.41 5.11 -10.25
N LEU A 583 22.08 5.13 -10.12
CA LEU A 583 21.26 6.29 -10.44
C LEU A 583 20.87 7.02 -9.15
N ASP A 584 21.26 8.29 -8.99
CA ASP A 584 20.77 9.13 -7.90
C ASP A 584 19.59 9.99 -8.35
N GLU A 585 18.62 10.22 -7.46
CA GLU A 585 17.33 10.85 -7.78
C GLU A 585 16.62 10.13 -8.96
N ALA A 586 16.46 8.81 -8.80
CA ALA A 586 15.91 7.88 -9.80
C ALA A 586 14.47 8.18 -10.23
N GLN A 587 13.77 9.12 -9.59
CA GLN A 587 12.52 9.68 -10.14
C GLN A 587 12.69 10.24 -11.56
N SER A 588 13.92 10.55 -11.97
CA SER A 588 14.26 10.98 -13.32
C SER A 588 13.95 9.93 -14.41
N ILE A 589 13.81 8.65 -14.05
CA ILE A 589 13.52 7.55 -14.99
C ILE A 589 12.10 6.97 -14.88
N LYS A 590 11.18 7.68 -14.20
CA LYS A 590 9.80 7.21 -13.99
C LYS A 590 9.05 6.91 -15.27
N ASN A 591 9.09 7.84 -16.23
CA ASN A 591 8.40 7.68 -17.50
C ASN A 591 9.22 6.77 -18.43
N PRO A 592 8.75 5.55 -18.76
CA PRO A 592 9.44 4.64 -19.67
C PRO A 592 9.66 5.20 -21.08
N GLY A 593 8.75 6.04 -21.55
CA GLY A 593 8.78 6.63 -22.89
C GLY A 593 9.78 7.79 -23.04
N ALA A 594 10.35 8.30 -21.95
CA ALA A 594 11.30 9.40 -22.02
C ALA A 594 12.65 8.93 -22.58
N ARG A 595 13.25 9.69 -23.50
CA ARG A 595 14.56 9.36 -24.11
C ARG A 595 15.67 9.15 -23.08
N GLN A 596 15.64 9.89 -21.97
CA GLN A 596 16.61 9.74 -20.88
C GLN A 596 16.45 8.40 -20.14
N THR A 597 15.22 7.94 -19.95
CA THR A 597 14.90 6.65 -19.34
C THR A 597 15.38 5.52 -20.23
N GLN A 598 15.09 5.61 -21.53
CA GLN A 598 15.56 4.64 -22.52
C GLN A 598 17.09 4.56 -22.54
N ALA A 599 17.79 5.70 -22.52
CA ALA A 599 19.26 5.74 -22.47
C ALA A 599 19.80 5.15 -21.15
N ALA A 600 19.18 5.43 -20.00
CA ALA A 600 19.58 4.86 -18.72
C ALA A 600 19.40 3.32 -18.68
N LYS A 601 18.29 2.81 -19.24
CA LYS A 601 18.02 1.37 -19.33
C LYS A 601 18.91 0.64 -20.34
N ALA A 602 19.39 1.34 -21.37
CA ALA A 602 20.32 0.82 -22.36
C ALA A 602 21.77 0.65 -21.87
N LEU A 603 22.12 1.18 -20.69
CA LEU A 603 23.45 1.02 -20.11
C LEU A 603 23.77 -0.46 -19.86
N LYS A 604 24.93 -0.92 -20.33
CA LYS A 604 25.39 -2.30 -20.09
C LYS A 604 26.05 -2.38 -18.71
N SER A 605 25.53 -3.23 -17.83
CA SER A 605 26.10 -3.33 -16.48
C SER A 605 25.85 -4.66 -15.78
N ARG A 606 26.78 -5.08 -14.93
CA ARG A 606 26.63 -6.25 -14.05
C ARG A 606 25.62 -5.99 -12.91
N VAL A 607 25.70 -4.84 -12.24
CA VAL A 607 24.81 -4.46 -11.12
C VAL A 607 24.27 -3.05 -11.30
N ARG A 608 23.01 -2.85 -10.89
CA ARG A 608 22.29 -1.56 -11.03
C ARG A 608 21.62 -1.18 -9.71
N PHE A 609 22.00 -0.03 -9.16
CA PHE A 609 21.34 0.55 -7.99
C PHE A 609 20.60 1.84 -8.34
N ALA A 610 19.45 2.04 -7.71
CA ALA A 610 18.69 3.27 -7.78
C ALA A 610 18.57 3.89 -6.38
N LEU A 611 18.78 5.20 -6.29
CA LEU A 611 18.59 5.98 -5.07
C LEU A 611 17.42 6.92 -5.27
N THR A 612 16.47 6.89 -4.36
CA THR A 612 15.30 7.78 -4.40
C THR A 612 14.78 8.01 -2.98
N GLY A 613 14.10 9.13 -2.74
CA GLY A 613 13.31 9.33 -1.51
C GLY A 613 11.89 8.79 -1.61
N THR A 614 11.44 8.52 -2.84
CA THR A 614 10.06 8.16 -3.19
C THR A 614 10.10 7.03 -4.24
N PRO A 615 10.27 5.75 -3.83
CA PRO A 615 10.41 4.63 -4.77
C PRO A 615 9.14 4.38 -5.59
N VAL A 616 7.98 4.69 -5.01
CA VAL A 616 6.69 4.77 -5.69
C VAL A 616 6.15 6.15 -5.39
N GLU A 617 5.93 6.97 -6.41
CA GLU A 617 5.41 8.32 -6.22
C GLU A 617 4.01 8.46 -6.76
N ASN A 618 3.75 8.02 -8.01
CA ASN A 618 2.45 8.24 -8.62
C ASN A 618 1.82 6.91 -9.08
N GLN A 619 2.49 6.03 -9.82
CA GLN A 619 1.80 4.87 -10.43
C GLN A 619 2.58 3.55 -10.30
N LEU A 620 1.89 2.41 -10.41
CA LEU A 620 2.54 1.08 -10.52
C LEU A 620 3.51 1.02 -11.71
N THR A 621 3.29 1.83 -12.75
CA THR A 621 4.20 2.00 -13.88
C THR A 621 5.53 2.66 -13.50
N ASP A 622 5.57 3.52 -12.46
CA ASP A 622 6.81 4.06 -11.92
C ASP A 622 7.65 2.95 -11.28
N LEU A 623 7.00 2.08 -10.51
CA LEU A 623 7.61 0.89 -9.91
C LEU A 623 8.14 -0.04 -11.00
N TRP A 624 7.36 -0.29 -12.04
CA TRP A 624 7.82 -1.08 -13.19
C TRP A 624 9.05 -0.46 -13.84
N SER A 625 9.03 0.85 -14.12
CA SER A 625 10.16 1.50 -14.77
C SER A 625 11.44 1.43 -13.94
N LEU A 626 11.31 1.57 -12.62
CA LEU A 626 12.40 1.41 -11.68
C LEU A 626 12.95 -0.02 -11.70
N PHE A 627 12.09 -1.03 -11.63
CA PHE A 627 12.47 -2.45 -11.65
C PHE A 627 13.04 -2.91 -12.98
N ASP A 628 12.53 -2.40 -14.09
CA ASP A 628 13.07 -2.61 -15.42
C ASP A 628 14.49 -2.04 -15.56
N PHE A 629 14.84 -1.02 -14.76
CA PHE A 629 16.23 -0.59 -14.61
C PHE A 629 17.02 -1.50 -13.67
N ILE A 630 16.63 -1.64 -12.39
CA ILE A 630 17.45 -2.31 -11.37
C ILE A 630 17.56 -3.83 -11.58
N CYS A 631 16.51 -4.46 -12.08
CA CYS A 631 16.40 -5.90 -12.24
C CYS A 631 15.62 -6.23 -13.53
N PRO A 632 16.23 -5.98 -14.72
CA PRO A 632 15.56 -6.11 -16.01
C PRO A 632 14.94 -7.48 -16.17
N GLY A 633 13.70 -7.51 -16.64
CA GLY A 633 12.97 -8.75 -16.80
C GLY A 633 12.28 -9.26 -15.54
N LEU A 634 12.56 -8.83 -14.29
CA LEU A 634 11.83 -9.37 -13.12
C LEU A 634 10.30 -9.20 -13.24
N LEU A 635 9.86 -8.03 -13.67
CA LEU A 635 8.44 -7.69 -13.86
C LEU A 635 7.98 -7.80 -15.33
N GLY A 636 8.77 -8.44 -16.19
CA GLY A 636 8.46 -8.64 -17.61
C GLY A 636 8.29 -7.31 -18.36
N SER A 637 7.60 -7.36 -19.51
CA SER A 637 7.36 -6.17 -20.33
C SER A 637 6.32 -5.23 -19.72
N ASP A 638 6.39 -3.94 -20.06
CA ASP A 638 5.41 -2.91 -19.65
C ASP A 638 3.96 -3.34 -19.92
N LYS A 639 3.72 -3.95 -21.08
CA LYS A 639 2.39 -4.46 -21.47
C LYS A 639 1.92 -5.59 -20.56
N THR A 640 2.80 -6.52 -20.21
CA THR A 640 2.43 -7.66 -19.37
C THR A 640 2.23 -7.24 -17.94
N PHE A 641 3.11 -6.37 -17.42
CA PHE A 641 2.97 -5.81 -16.09
C PHE A 641 1.70 -4.97 -15.94
N SER A 642 1.36 -4.15 -16.94
CA SER A 642 0.13 -3.35 -16.93
C SER A 642 -1.13 -4.23 -16.89
N ARG A 643 -1.13 -5.37 -17.60
CA ARG A 643 -2.22 -6.36 -17.52
C ARG A 643 -2.29 -7.01 -16.14
N PHE A 644 -1.14 -7.40 -15.60
CA PHE A 644 -1.05 -7.99 -14.27
C PHE A 644 -1.56 -7.02 -13.19
N ALA A 645 -1.11 -5.76 -13.21
CA ALA A 645 -1.59 -4.70 -12.33
C ALA A 645 -3.12 -4.55 -12.37
N ARG A 646 -3.71 -4.54 -13.57
CA ARG A 646 -5.17 -4.47 -13.75
C ARG A 646 -5.90 -5.69 -13.17
N LEU A 647 -5.32 -6.88 -13.25
CA LEU A 647 -5.91 -8.09 -12.65
C LEU A 647 -5.83 -8.05 -11.12
N LEU A 648 -4.74 -7.51 -10.54
CA LEU A 648 -4.61 -7.31 -9.09
C LEU A 648 -5.64 -6.31 -8.56
N GLU A 649 -5.95 -5.26 -9.32
CA GLU A 649 -6.98 -4.27 -8.98
C GLU A 649 -8.40 -4.86 -8.97
N GLN A 650 -8.65 -5.90 -9.75
CA GLN A 650 -9.99 -6.48 -9.93
C GLN A 650 -10.30 -7.68 -9.00
N ASN A 651 -9.30 -8.26 -8.33
CA ASN A 651 -9.45 -9.55 -7.65
C ASN A 651 -9.19 -9.44 -6.14
N GLU A 652 -10.26 -9.30 -5.37
CA GLU A 652 -10.23 -9.07 -3.91
C GLU A 652 -9.54 -10.20 -3.11
N LYS A 653 -9.52 -11.42 -3.65
CA LYS A 653 -8.98 -12.60 -2.94
C LYS A 653 -7.45 -12.73 -3.05
N VAL A 654 -6.84 -12.25 -4.13
CA VAL A 654 -5.39 -12.40 -4.37
C VAL A 654 -4.61 -11.18 -3.88
N GLY A 655 -5.19 -9.98 -4.03
CA GLY A 655 -4.57 -8.71 -3.63
C GLY A 655 -3.17 -8.51 -4.23
N TYR A 656 -2.40 -7.54 -3.74
CA TYR A 656 -1.05 -7.26 -4.25
C TYR A 656 0.07 -8.02 -3.52
N ALA A 657 -0.28 -8.99 -2.67
CA ALA A 657 0.70 -9.77 -1.90
C ALA A 657 1.75 -10.47 -2.80
N PRO A 658 1.38 -11.07 -3.95
CA PRO A 658 2.36 -11.61 -4.91
C PRO A 658 3.38 -10.56 -5.38
N LEU A 659 2.90 -9.39 -5.79
CA LEU A 659 3.76 -8.31 -6.28
C LEU A 659 4.69 -7.81 -5.17
N ARG A 660 4.18 -7.61 -3.95
CA ARG A 660 5.00 -7.18 -2.81
C ARG A 660 6.08 -8.21 -2.47
N LYS A 661 5.74 -9.50 -2.41
CA LYS A 661 6.72 -10.58 -2.16
C LYS A 661 7.84 -10.59 -3.19
N LEU A 662 7.53 -10.25 -4.45
CA LEU A 662 8.49 -10.18 -5.55
C LEU A 662 9.41 -8.96 -5.47
N VAL A 663 8.89 -7.77 -5.12
CA VAL A 663 9.66 -6.52 -5.15
C VAL A 663 10.37 -6.16 -3.84
N GLN A 664 9.81 -6.54 -2.69
CA GLN A 664 10.32 -6.14 -1.37
C GLN A 664 11.81 -6.44 -1.14
N PRO A 665 12.37 -7.61 -1.52
CA PRO A 665 13.78 -7.92 -1.26
C PRO A 665 14.77 -6.95 -1.92
N TYR A 666 14.31 -6.22 -2.94
CA TYR A 666 15.10 -5.29 -3.72
C TYR A 666 14.94 -3.83 -3.29
N ILE A 667 14.14 -3.53 -2.26
CA ILE A 667 13.90 -2.15 -1.80
C ILE A 667 14.26 -2.04 -0.31
N LEU A 668 15.27 -1.21 0.00
CA LEU A 668 15.59 -0.83 1.37
C LEU A 668 15.10 0.59 1.65
N ARG A 669 14.10 0.75 2.52
CA ARG A 669 13.50 2.05 2.88
C ARG A 669 13.45 2.25 4.38
N ARG A 670 13.97 3.39 4.85
CA ARG A 670 13.92 3.84 6.25
C ARG A 670 13.44 5.28 6.33
N LEU A 671 12.67 5.62 7.35
CA LEU A 671 12.09 6.95 7.53
C LEU A 671 12.79 7.74 8.64
N LYS A 672 12.82 9.08 8.53
CA LYS A 672 13.35 9.96 9.59
C LYS A 672 12.47 9.96 10.85
N SER A 673 11.18 9.70 10.69
CA SER A 673 10.21 9.60 11.79
C SER A 673 10.43 8.36 12.66
N ASP A 674 11.19 7.37 12.18
CA ASP A 674 11.52 6.20 12.97
C ASP A 674 12.62 6.55 13.98
N LYS A 675 12.22 6.69 15.24
CA LYS A 675 13.12 7.02 16.36
C LYS A 675 14.17 5.92 16.62
N ARG A 676 13.99 4.69 16.09
CA ARG A 676 15.04 3.64 16.10
C ARG A 676 16.19 3.96 15.14
N ILE A 677 15.94 4.79 14.12
CA ILE A 677 16.90 5.17 13.08
C ILE A 677 17.57 6.52 13.40
N ILE A 678 16.80 7.53 13.83
CA ILE A 678 17.33 8.82 14.28
C ILE A 678 16.60 9.31 15.55
N SER A 679 17.35 9.43 16.65
CA SER A 679 16.91 10.07 17.89
C SER A 679 17.16 11.58 17.91
N ASP A 680 18.18 12.06 17.20
CA ASP A 680 18.79 13.39 17.42
C ASP A 680 18.30 14.48 16.47
N LEU A 681 17.38 14.18 15.55
CA LEU A 681 16.83 15.19 14.65
C LEU A 681 15.82 16.05 15.43
N PRO A 682 15.95 17.39 15.40
CA PRO A 682 15.01 18.30 16.07
C PRO A 682 13.62 18.20 15.44
N ASP A 683 12.61 18.87 16.02
CA ASP A 683 11.25 18.78 15.49
C ASP A 683 11.08 19.60 14.19
N LYS A 684 10.28 19.06 13.27
CA LYS A 684 9.78 19.79 12.09
C LYS A 684 8.32 20.12 12.32
N THR A 685 7.97 21.41 12.25
CA THR A 685 6.58 21.86 12.35
C THR A 685 6.15 22.47 11.02
N GLU A 686 5.11 21.93 10.42
CA GLU A 686 4.50 22.48 9.21
C GLU A 686 3.28 23.30 9.58
N VAL A 687 3.24 24.55 9.11
CA VAL A 687 2.19 25.53 9.39
C VAL A 687 1.63 26.04 8.08
N LYS A 688 0.31 25.97 7.95
CA LYS A 688 -0.41 26.65 6.88
C LYS A 688 -0.44 28.15 7.17
N ALA A 689 0.08 28.94 6.25
CA ALA A 689 0.04 30.39 6.31
C ALA A 689 -1.03 30.88 5.32
N TYR A 690 -2.25 31.04 5.83
CA TYR A 690 -3.34 31.58 5.03
C TYR A 690 -3.08 33.05 4.70
N CYS A 691 -3.32 33.41 3.44
CA CYS A 691 -3.16 34.76 2.91
C CYS A 691 -4.52 35.22 2.35
N ALA A 692 -5.02 36.38 2.77
CA ALA A 692 -6.14 37.02 2.08
C ALA A 692 -5.69 37.52 0.70
N LEU A 693 -6.60 37.65 -0.25
CA LEU A 693 -6.34 38.31 -1.53
C LEU A 693 -6.52 39.82 -1.37
N SER A 694 -5.69 40.61 -2.07
CA SER A 694 -5.98 42.03 -2.26
C SER A 694 -7.23 42.22 -3.12
N ARG A 695 -7.85 43.40 -3.05
CA ARG A 695 -9.02 43.73 -3.87
C ARG A 695 -8.73 43.60 -5.37
N LEU A 696 -7.51 43.97 -5.78
CA LEU A 696 -7.06 43.84 -7.16
C LEU A 696 -6.92 42.37 -7.56
N GLN A 697 -6.32 41.54 -6.71
CA GLN A 697 -6.21 40.09 -6.93
C GLN A 697 -7.59 39.44 -7.07
N ALA A 698 -8.52 39.74 -6.15
CA ALA A 698 -9.88 39.20 -6.18
C ALA A 698 -10.62 39.55 -7.48
N SER A 699 -10.51 40.82 -7.94
CA SER A 699 -11.11 41.26 -9.21
C SER A 699 -10.53 40.54 -10.42
N LEU A 700 -9.19 40.43 -10.49
CA LEU A 700 -8.51 39.74 -11.60
C LEU A 700 -8.81 38.24 -11.60
N TYR A 701 -8.87 37.64 -10.42
CA TYR A 701 -9.17 36.23 -10.25
C TYR A 701 -10.60 35.92 -10.72
N GLN A 702 -11.61 36.70 -10.29
CA GLN A 702 -12.99 36.51 -10.74
C GLN A 702 -13.11 36.65 -12.26
N LYS A 703 -12.48 37.66 -12.86
CA LYS A 703 -12.44 37.83 -14.33
C LYS A 703 -11.82 36.63 -15.04
N ALA A 704 -10.82 35.99 -14.43
CA ALA A 704 -10.21 34.78 -14.97
C ALA A 704 -11.15 33.57 -14.87
N VAL A 705 -11.92 33.44 -13.79
CA VAL A 705 -12.95 32.39 -13.65
C VAL A 705 -14.03 32.55 -14.73
N ASP A 706 -14.55 33.77 -14.92
CA ASP A 706 -15.58 34.05 -15.92
C ASP A 706 -15.09 33.79 -17.35
N ALA A 707 -13.81 34.11 -17.63
CA ALA A 707 -13.18 33.84 -18.92
C ALA A 707 -12.98 32.34 -19.17
N LEU A 708 -12.59 31.58 -18.14
CA LEU A 708 -12.48 30.12 -18.24
C LEU A 708 -13.84 29.51 -18.57
N ALA A 709 -14.91 29.91 -17.88
CA ALA A 709 -16.26 29.40 -18.07
C ALA A 709 -16.71 29.53 -19.54
N LYS A 710 -16.56 30.73 -20.11
CA LYS A 710 -16.88 31.00 -21.53
C LYS A 710 -16.05 30.16 -22.50
N GLN A 711 -14.78 29.90 -22.17
CA GLN A 711 -13.86 29.20 -23.06
C GLN A 711 -14.10 27.68 -23.05
N ILE A 712 -14.44 27.08 -21.91
CA ILE A 712 -14.67 25.62 -21.81
C ILE A 712 -16.06 25.19 -22.26
N GLU A 713 -17.01 26.11 -22.45
CA GLU A 713 -18.32 25.82 -23.04
C GLU A 713 -18.22 25.32 -24.49
N ASN A 714 -17.21 25.79 -25.23
CA ASN A 714 -17.09 25.55 -26.67
C ASN A 714 -15.86 24.71 -27.04
N LEU A 715 -15.15 24.14 -26.06
CA LEU A 715 -13.93 23.36 -26.27
C LEU A 715 -14.06 21.95 -25.72
N ASP A 716 -13.62 20.98 -26.52
CA ASP A 716 -13.55 19.56 -26.16
C ASP A 716 -12.14 18.97 -26.30
N GLY A 717 -11.96 17.77 -25.75
CA GLY A 717 -10.75 16.98 -25.93
C GLY A 717 -9.47 17.69 -25.49
N ILE A 718 -8.42 17.63 -26.31
CA ILE A 718 -7.09 18.18 -25.99
C ILE A 718 -7.13 19.71 -25.85
N ALA A 719 -7.94 20.40 -26.66
CA ALA A 719 -8.05 21.86 -26.61
C ALA A 719 -8.62 22.35 -25.27
N ARG A 720 -9.64 21.64 -24.74
CA ARG A 720 -10.18 21.88 -23.40
C ARG A 720 -9.11 21.70 -22.32
N ARG A 721 -8.39 20.57 -22.34
CA ARG A 721 -7.33 20.30 -21.34
C ARG A 721 -6.25 21.39 -21.36
N GLY A 722 -5.83 21.82 -22.56
CA GLY A 722 -4.87 22.91 -22.73
C GLY A 722 -5.37 24.23 -22.13
N ALA A 723 -6.64 24.60 -22.37
CA ALA A 723 -7.24 25.80 -21.80
C ALA A 723 -7.29 25.75 -20.26
N VAL A 724 -7.73 24.63 -19.69
CA VAL A 724 -7.79 24.45 -18.23
C VAL A 724 -6.41 24.62 -17.60
N LEU A 725 -5.37 23.98 -18.14
CA LEU A 725 -4.00 24.11 -17.63
C LEU A 725 -3.49 25.56 -17.69
N ALA A 726 -3.78 26.28 -18.78
CA ALA A 726 -3.40 27.68 -18.92
C ALA A 726 -4.06 28.57 -17.85
N PHE A 727 -5.35 28.36 -17.55
CA PHE A 727 -6.03 29.11 -16.50
C PHE A 727 -5.60 28.73 -15.10
N LEU A 728 -5.28 27.46 -14.83
CA LEU A 728 -4.70 27.05 -13.54
C LEU A 728 -3.37 27.78 -13.26
N LEU A 729 -2.53 27.94 -14.30
CA LEU A 729 -1.31 28.74 -14.19
C LEU A 729 -1.63 30.21 -13.90
N ARG A 730 -2.59 30.79 -14.61
CA ARG A 730 -3.04 32.18 -14.42
C ARG A 730 -3.58 32.42 -13.01
N PHE A 731 -4.39 31.53 -12.47
CA PHE A 731 -4.90 31.64 -11.10
C PHE A 731 -3.75 31.70 -10.10
N LYS A 732 -2.75 30.82 -10.24
CA LYS A 732 -1.54 30.83 -9.40
C LYS A 732 -0.74 32.12 -9.52
N GLN A 733 -0.57 32.65 -10.73
CA GLN A 733 0.11 33.94 -10.94
C GLN A 733 -0.63 35.08 -10.24
N ILE A 734 -1.96 35.13 -10.36
CA ILE A 734 -2.79 36.15 -9.68
C ILE A 734 -2.67 36.03 -8.14
N CYS A 735 -2.75 34.80 -7.60
CA CYS A 735 -2.57 34.55 -6.16
C CYS A 735 -1.20 35.00 -5.64
N ASN A 736 -0.16 34.89 -6.46
CA ASN A 736 1.19 35.36 -6.11
C ASN A 736 1.31 36.87 -6.16
N HIS A 737 0.98 37.49 -7.30
CA HIS A 737 1.00 38.94 -7.47
C HIS A 737 0.24 39.36 -8.75
N PRO A 738 -0.61 40.41 -8.73
CA PRO A 738 -1.26 40.95 -9.93
C PRO A 738 -0.32 41.20 -11.12
N SER A 739 0.80 41.90 -10.89
CA SER A 739 1.86 42.15 -11.87
C SER A 739 2.45 40.90 -12.52
N GLN A 740 2.41 39.74 -11.85
CA GLN A 740 2.88 38.49 -12.44
C GLN A 740 1.99 38.07 -13.63
N TRP A 741 0.68 38.29 -13.50
CA TRP A 741 -0.27 38.05 -14.58
C TRP A 741 -0.31 39.21 -15.60
N LEU A 742 -0.26 40.46 -15.13
CA LEU A 742 -0.36 41.63 -16.00
C LEU A 742 0.90 41.89 -16.82
N GLY A 743 2.07 41.46 -16.34
CA GLY A 743 3.36 41.68 -16.99
C GLY A 743 3.82 43.14 -16.97
N ASP A 744 3.29 43.97 -16.07
CA ASP A 744 3.61 45.41 -15.96
C ASP A 744 4.91 45.69 -15.18
N GLY A 745 5.44 44.69 -14.46
CA GLY A 745 6.68 44.80 -13.69
C GLY A 745 6.58 45.64 -12.41
N ALA A 746 5.39 46.05 -11.97
CA ALA A 746 5.24 46.96 -10.84
C ALA A 746 5.52 46.30 -9.47
N TYR A 747 5.03 45.07 -9.27
CA TYR A 747 5.27 44.23 -8.08
C TYR A 747 5.16 44.96 -6.72
N ALA A 748 4.22 45.90 -6.58
CA ALA A 748 4.02 46.64 -5.34
C ALA A 748 3.56 45.71 -4.20
N PRO A 749 4.27 45.64 -3.05
CA PRO A 749 3.95 44.68 -1.99
C PRO A 749 2.50 44.72 -1.48
N ASP A 750 1.90 45.92 -1.44
CA ASP A 750 0.53 46.14 -0.96
C ASP A 750 -0.55 45.57 -1.92
N ASP A 751 -0.19 45.29 -3.16
CA ASP A 751 -1.10 44.71 -4.16
C ASP A 751 -1.22 43.18 -4.02
N SER A 752 -0.41 42.53 -3.16
CA SER A 752 -0.43 41.09 -2.94
C SER A 752 -0.55 40.71 -1.47
N GLY A 753 -1.59 39.95 -1.13
CA GLY A 753 -1.73 39.46 0.24
C GLY A 753 -0.68 38.41 0.65
N LYS A 754 -0.03 37.74 -0.31
CA LYS A 754 1.15 36.90 0.01
C LYS A 754 2.36 37.74 0.40
N PHE A 755 2.55 38.92 -0.20
CA PHE A 755 3.62 39.84 0.22
C PHE A 755 3.34 40.42 1.60
N ALA A 756 2.07 40.75 1.91
CA ALA A 756 1.66 41.15 3.24
C ALA A 756 2.01 40.06 4.29
N ARG A 757 1.63 38.81 4.04
CA ARG A 757 1.97 37.69 4.94
C ARG A 757 3.47 37.40 5.02
N LEU A 758 4.18 37.58 3.91
CA LEU A 758 5.64 37.45 3.87
C LEU A 758 6.30 38.53 4.75
N ARG A 759 5.79 39.76 4.74
CA ARG A 759 6.28 40.86 5.59
C ARG A 759 6.26 40.46 7.06
N GLU A 760 5.09 40.04 7.55
CA GLU A 760 4.88 39.67 8.95
C GLU A 760 5.85 38.58 9.43
N LEU A 761 6.04 37.55 8.60
CA LEU A 761 6.98 36.46 8.91
C LEU A 761 8.43 36.91 8.80
N ALA A 762 8.79 37.63 7.72
CA ALA A 762 10.15 38.06 7.47
C ALA A 762 10.65 39.06 8.52
N GLU A 763 9.81 40.01 8.97
CA GLU A 763 10.14 40.95 10.04
C GLU A 763 10.38 40.22 11.37
N ALA A 764 9.53 39.24 11.70
CA ALA A 764 9.70 38.42 12.90
C ALA A 764 10.97 37.56 12.85
N ILE A 765 11.29 36.96 11.69
CA ILE A 765 12.51 36.17 11.47
C ILE A 765 13.75 37.06 11.55
N ALA A 766 13.71 38.24 10.93
CA ALA A 766 14.79 39.23 10.96
C ALA A 766 15.09 39.71 12.38
N ALA A 767 14.05 40.02 13.18
CA ALA A 767 14.19 40.43 14.57
C ALA A 767 14.84 39.35 15.45
N ARG A 768 14.63 38.06 15.13
CA ARG A 768 15.25 36.92 15.81
C ARG A 768 16.62 36.55 15.25
N GLN A 769 17.09 37.25 14.21
CA GLN A 769 18.34 36.96 13.49
C GLN A 769 18.41 35.52 12.97
N GLU A 770 17.26 34.96 12.59
CA GLU A 770 17.16 33.63 12.03
C GLU A 770 17.29 33.64 10.51
N LYS A 771 17.56 32.46 9.94
CA LYS A 771 17.74 32.30 8.49
C LYS A 771 16.56 31.60 7.85
N VAL A 772 16.18 32.04 6.66
CA VAL A 772 14.99 31.57 5.95
C VAL A 772 15.29 31.16 4.50
N LEU A 773 14.68 30.05 4.07
CA LEU A 773 14.61 29.66 2.65
C LEU A 773 13.24 30.04 2.10
N ILE A 774 13.20 30.64 0.91
CA ILE A 774 11.96 30.96 0.21
C ILE A 774 11.93 30.20 -1.10
N PHE A 775 10.94 29.34 -1.27
CA PHE A 775 10.72 28.55 -2.47
C PHE A 775 9.56 29.10 -3.30
N THR A 776 9.79 29.25 -4.60
CA THR A 776 8.75 29.60 -5.58
C THR A 776 8.84 28.72 -6.83
N GLN A 777 7.71 28.38 -7.45
CA GLN A 777 7.72 27.66 -8.72
C GLN A 777 8.06 28.56 -9.93
N PHE A 778 7.89 29.88 -9.78
CA PHE A 778 8.02 30.84 -10.87
C PHE A 778 9.34 31.59 -10.81
N GLN A 779 10.15 31.48 -11.87
CA GLN A 779 11.43 32.20 -11.93
C GLN A 779 11.24 33.72 -11.91
N GLU A 780 10.20 34.24 -12.58
CA GLU A 780 9.87 35.67 -12.61
C GLU A 780 9.58 36.27 -11.23
N MET A 781 9.09 35.48 -10.27
CA MET A 781 8.87 35.93 -8.88
C MET A 781 10.15 36.04 -8.07
N THR A 782 11.25 35.43 -8.51
CA THR A 782 12.48 35.40 -7.70
C THR A 782 13.13 36.78 -7.54
N GLY A 783 13.05 37.65 -8.56
CA GLY A 783 13.56 39.02 -8.48
C GLY A 783 12.77 39.88 -7.49
N PRO A 784 11.43 40.03 -7.67
CA PRO A 784 10.57 40.77 -6.74
C PRO A 784 10.69 40.30 -5.28
N LEU A 785 10.77 38.98 -5.05
CA LEU A 785 10.99 38.44 -3.71
C LEU A 785 12.34 38.84 -3.13
N MET A 786 13.41 38.83 -3.94
CA MET A 786 14.74 39.27 -3.50
C MET A 786 14.76 40.74 -3.10
N GLU A 787 14.17 41.62 -3.91
CA GLU A 787 14.09 43.06 -3.65
C GLU A 787 13.33 43.35 -2.36
N PHE A 788 12.13 42.76 -2.22
CA PHE A 788 11.30 42.90 -1.03
C PHE A 788 11.99 42.40 0.25
N LEU A 789 12.60 41.21 0.21
CA LEU A 789 13.28 40.64 1.37
C LEU A 789 14.54 41.44 1.73
N GLN A 790 15.26 41.98 0.74
CA GLN A 790 16.42 42.82 1.00
C GLN A 790 16.03 44.10 1.76
N GLU A 791 14.89 44.70 1.43
CA GLU A 791 14.32 45.83 2.16
C GLU A 791 14.02 45.44 3.62
N VAL A 792 13.27 44.35 3.84
CA VAL A 792 12.85 43.90 5.17
C VAL A 792 14.03 43.50 6.07
N PHE A 793 15.00 42.75 5.53
CA PHE A 793 16.16 42.29 6.29
C PHE A 793 17.29 43.33 6.39
N GLY A 794 17.21 44.43 5.61
CA GLY A 794 18.24 45.46 5.54
C GLY A 794 19.60 45.00 5.00
N ARG A 795 19.68 43.79 4.43
CA ARG A 795 20.92 43.19 3.89
C ARG A 795 20.61 42.22 2.74
N PRO A 796 21.53 42.05 1.78
CA PRO A 796 21.28 41.22 0.61
C PRO A 796 21.17 39.73 0.96
N GLY A 797 20.32 39.01 0.22
CA GLY A 797 20.20 37.56 0.28
C GLY A 797 20.93 36.86 -0.87
N LEU A 798 20.58 35.59 -1.08
CA LEU A 798 21.08 34.77 -2.18
C LEU A 798 19.94 34.29 -3.08
N LEU A 799 20.25 34.03 -4.35
CA LEU A 799 19.28 33.55 -5.35
C LEU A 799 19.80 32.31 -6.08
N LEU A 800 18.96 31.28 -6.21
CA LEU A 800 19.25 30.08 -6.99
C LEU A 800 18.04 29.66 -7.83
N HIS A 801 18.15 29.82 -9.15
CA HIS A 801 17.15 29.35 -10.11
C HIS A 801 17.77 28.47 -11.21
N GLY A 802 16.95 27.97 -12.13
CA GLY A 802 17.35 27.04 -13.20
C GLY A 802 18.51 27.53 -14.08
N ALA A 803 18.53 28.83 -14.42
CA ALA A 803 19.60 29.44 -15.21
C ALA A 803 20.94 29.66 -14.45
N THR A 804 21.00 29.37 -13.15
CA THR A 804 22.24 29.53 -12.35
C THR A 804 23.26 28.48 -12.80
N PRO A 805 24.48 28.88 -13.24
CA PRO A 805 25.51 27.93 -13.67
C PRO A 805 25.86 26.92 -12.58
N VAL A 806 25.99 25.63 -12.94
CA VAL A 806 26.28 24.57 -11.96
C VAL A 806 27.55 24.84 -11.14
N LYS A 807 28.57 25.48 -11.76
CA LYS A 807 29.84 25.84 -11.10
C LYS A 807 29.66 26.82 -9.93
N THR A 808 28.68 27.71 -9.99
CA THR A 808 28.48 28.76 -8.97
C THR A 808 27.59 28.31 -7.82
N ARG A 809 26.71 27.31 -8.04
CA ARG A 809 25.74 26.84 -7.04
C ARG A 809 26.37 26.44 -5.71
N LYS A 810 27.52 25.74 -5.76
CA LYS A 810 28.23 25.31 -4.54
C LYS A 810 28.67 26.50 -3.69
N SER A 811 29.25 27.53 -4.32
CA SER A 811 29.68 28.75 -3.63
C SER A 811 28.51 29.46 -2.93
N LEU A 812 27.33 29.50 -3.56
CA LEU A 812 26.13 30.09 -2.94
C LEU A 812 25.68 29.30 -1.69
N VAL A 813 25.67 27.97 -1.78
CA VAL A 813 25.33 27.11 -0.63
C VAL A 813 26.33 27.28 0.51
N ASP A 814 27.63 27.28 0.19
CA ASP A 814 28.69 27.45 1.17
C ASP A 814 28.58 28.83 1.86
N GLN A 815 28.28 29.90 1.11
CA GLN A 815 28.06 31.24 1.66
C GLN A 815 26.84 31.30 2.59
N PHE A 816 25.72 30.67 2.21
CA PHE A 816 24.52 30.65 3.05
C PHE A 816 24.73 29.93 4.39
N GLN A 817 25.52 28.85 4.36
CA GLN A 817 25.77 27.99 5.52
C GLN A 817 26.71 28.62 6.58
N GLN A 818 27.48 29.66 6.22
CA GLN A 818 28.35 30.39 7.17
C GLN A 818 27.52 31.09 8.24
N GLU A 819 27.98 31.14 9.49
CA GLU A 819 27.25 31.78 10.60
C GLU A 819 26.87 33.24 10.28
N GLN A 820 27.83 34.02 9.78
CA GLN A 820 27.64 35.41 9.34
C GLN A 820 27.16 35.55 7.88
N GLY A 821 26.73 34.44 7.27
CA GLY A 821 26.22 34.41 5.90
C GLY A 821 24.87 35.15 5.73
N PRO A 822 24.38 35.26 4.49
CA PRO A 822 23.14 35.97 4.17
C PRO A 822 21.91 35.45 4.96
N PRO A 823 20.94 36.34 5.31
CA PRO A 823 19.77 35.98 6.11
C PRO A 823 18.76 35.11 5.38
N PHE A 824 18.63 35.29 4.07
CA PHE A 824 17.63 34.60 3.28
C PHE A 824 18.22 34.08 1.98
N PHE A 825 17.61 32.99 1.49
CA PHE A 825 17.94 32.39 0.21
C PHE A 825 16.66 32.12 -0.56
N VAL A 826 16.47 32.79 -1.70
CA VAL A 826 15.36 32.56 -2.62
C VAL A 826 15.75 31.47 -3.62
N LEU A 827 14.95 30.42 -3.73
CA LEU A 827 15.18 29.29 -4.61
C LEU A 827 13.96 28.99 -5.48
N SER A 828 14.20 28.65 -6.74
CA SER A 828 13.12 28.02 -7.52
C SER A 828 12.96 26.56 -7.08
N ILE A 829 11.71 26.08 -6.91
CA ILE A 829 11.41 24.74 -6.38
C ILE A 829 12.17 23.63 -7.14
N LYS A 830 12.22 23.71 -8.48
CA LYS A 830 12.93 22.72 -9.30
C LYS A 830 14.46 22.77 -9.15
N ALA A 831 15.03 23.95 -8.93
CA ALA A 831 16.48 24.12 -8.82
C ALA A 831 16.98 23.85 -7.39
N GLY A 832 16.22 24.30 -6.38
CA GLY A 832 16.49 24.08 -4.96
C GLY A 832 16.02 22.72 -4.42
N GLY A 833 15.07 22.06 -5.10
CA GLY A 833 14.56 20.74 -4.72
C GLY A 833 15.53 19.57 -4.95
N THR A 834 16.74 19.81 -5.49
CA THR A 834 17.70 18.75 -5.83
C THR A 834 18.97 18.80 -4.98
N GLY A 835 19.18 17.79 -4.13
CA GLY A 835 20.42 17.41 -3.40
C GLY A 835 21.24 18.47 -2.66
N LEU A 836 20.78 19.71 -2.48
CA LEU A 836 21.49 20.74 -1.71
C LEU A 836 21.40 20.49 -0.20
N ASN A 837 22.40 20.94 0.56
CA ASN A 837 22.41 20.91 2.02
C ASN A 837 22.26 22.35 2.56
N LEU A 838 21.13 22.68 3.19
CA LEU A 838 20.77 24.05 3.62
C LEU A 838 20.36 24.11 5.10
N THR A 839 21.04 23.32 5.94
CA THR A 839 20.77 23.16 7.38
C THR A 839 20.92 24.45 8.22
N ALA A 840 21.53 25.52 7.72
CA ALA A 840 21.61 26.79 8.44
C ALA A 840 20.27 27.52 8.58
N ALA A 841 19.26 27.17 7.76
CA ALA A 841 17.93 27.75 7.88
C ALA A 841 17.09 27.05 8.96
N SER A 842 16.43 27.83 9.81
CA SER A 842 15.39 27.34 10.73
C SER A 842 13.97 27.59 10.19
N HIS A 843 13.84 28.41 9.15
CA HIS A 843 12.56 28.71 8.51
C HIS A 843 12.56 28.32 7.04
N VAL A 844 11.46 27.74 6.57
CA VAL A 844 11.21 27.45 5.15
C VAL A 844 9.86 28.02 4.76
N ILE A 845 9.81 28.84 3.73
CA ILE A 845 8.57 29.43 3.20
C ILE A 845 8.36 28.89 1.79
N HIS A 846 7.26 28.18 1.58
CA HIS A 846 6.74 27.88 0.24
C HIS A 846 5.79 28.99 -0.16
N PHE A 847 6.27 29.91 -0.99
CA PHE A 847 5.53 31.11 -1.41
C PHE A 847 4.31 30.76 -2.27
N ASP A 848 4.41 29.68 -3.05
CA ASP A 848 3.31 29.18 -3.86
C ASP A 848 3.17 27.67 -3.73
N ARG A 849 1.93 27.18 -3.78
CA ARG A 849 1.64 25.76 -3.61
C ARG A 849 1.98 24.97 -4.86
N TRP A 850 2.72 23.89 -4.67
CA TRP A 850 2.99 22.88 -5.66
C TRP A 850 2.00 21.72 -5.50
N TRP A 851 1.47 21.24 -6.61
CA TRP A 851 0.40 20.24 -6.63
C TRP A 851 0.83 18.85 -6.14
N ASN A 852 2.13 18.57 -6.17
CA ASN A 852 2.70 17.31 -5.71
C ASN A 852 3.42 17.51 -4.36
N PRO A 853 2.83 17.06 -3.23
CA PRO A 853 3.42 17.22 -1.91
C PRO A 853 4.83 16.65 -1.79
N ALA A 854 5.18 15.61 -2.56
CA ALA A 854 6.50 15.01 -2.53
C ALA A 854 7.59 16.01 -2.95
N VAL A 855 7.30 16.89 -3.92
CA VAL A 855 8.26 17.91 -4.39
C VAL A 855 8.44 19.02 -3.36
N GLU A 856 7.36 19.49 -2.71
CA GLU A 856 7.47 20.47 -1.63
C GLU A 856 8.25 19.89 -0.44
N ASN A 857 7.92 18.65 -0.04
CA ASN A 857 8.59 17.95 1.04
C ASN A 857 10.08 17.75 0.72
N GLN A 858 10.42 17.44 -0.53
CA GLN A 858 11.80 17.35 -0.99
C GLN A 858 12.54 18.70 -0.92
N ALA A 859 11.86 19.83 -1.13
CA ALA A 859 12.45 21.15 -0.94
C ALA A 859 12.61 21.49 0.55
N THR A 860 11.61 21.22 1.38
CA THR A 860 11.64 21.41 2.84
C THR A 860 12.77 20.63 3.50
N ASP A 861 12.93 19.36 3.13
CA ASP A 861 13.92 18.46 3.70
C ASP A 861 15.37 18.83 3.35
N ARG A 862 15.60 19.90 2.56
CA ARG A 862 16.93 20.51 2.37
C ARG A 862 17.41 21.26 3.61
N ALA A 863 16.49 21.86 4.35
CA ALA A 863 16.75 22.45 5.68
C ALA A 863 16.60 21.40 6.79
N TYR A 864 15.62 20.50 6.67
CA TYR A 864 15.36 19.43 7.65
C TYR A 864 16.18 18.17 7.34
N ARG A 865 17.50 18.23 7.56
CA ARG A 865 18.45 17.15 7.26
C ARG A 865 19.45 16.95 8.41
N ILE A 866 20.08 15.77 8.48
CA ILE A 866 21.17 15.48 9.42
C ILE A 866 22.21 16.60 9.39
N GLY A 867 22.51 17.17 10.55
CA GLY A 867 23.33 18.38 10.71
C GLY A 867 22.53 19.60 11.12
N GLN A 868 21.19 19.56 10.98
CA GLN A 868 20.28 20.53 11.57
C GLN A 868 20.30 20.42 13.10
N LYS A 869 20.47 21.56 13.77
CA LYS A 869 20.52 21.67 15.24
C LYS A 869 19.34 22.45 15.82
N LYS A 870 18.54 23.11 14.98
CA LYS A 870 17.38 23.92 15.38
C LYS A 870 16.10 23.29 14.84
N ASN A 871 14.98 23.52 15.53
CA ASN A 871 13.66 23.17 15.00
C ASN A 871 13.43 23.88 13.67
N VAL A 872 12.80 23.18 12.71
CA VAL A 872 12.52 23.72 11.38
C VAL A 872 11.03 24.05 11.28
N LEU A 873 10.71 25.33 11.08
CA LEU A 873 9.34 25.81 10.88
C LEU A 873 9.09 26.00 9.38
N VAL A 874 8.06 25.34 8.87
CA VAL A 874 7.73 25.32 7.43
C VAL A 874 6.41 26.05 7.22
N HIS A 875 6.43 27.18 6.54
CA HIS A 875 5.27 27.98 6.22
C HIS A 875 4.82 27.69 4.78
N LYS A 876 3.61 27.15 4.62
CA LYS A 876 3.00 26.90 3.31
C LYS A 876 1.96 27.98 3.04
N PHE A 877 2.24 28.87 2.10
CA PHE A 877 1.33 29.99 1.79
C PHE A 877 0.14 29.48 0.98
N ILE A 878 -1.06 29.89 1.38
CA ILE A 878 -2.32 29.46 0.74
C ILE A 878 -3.26 30.66 0.67
N CYS A 879 -3.66 31.07 -0.53
CA CYS A 879 -4.70 32.09 -0.67
C CYS A 879 -6.11 31.53 -0.36
N ARG A 880 -6.80 32.12 0.63
CA ARG A 880 -8.16 31.72 1.02
C ARG A 880 -9.20 32.00 -0.06
N GLY A 881 -10.22 31.16 -0.13
CA GLY A 881 -11.30 31.27 -1.09
C GLY A 881 -10.88 31.06 -2.54
N THR A 882 -9.66 30.60 -2.80
CA THR A 882 -9.11 30.39 -4.16
C THR A 882 -8.90 28.92 -4.47
N VAL A 883 -8.48 28.66 -5.71
CA VAL A 883 -8.03 27.34 -6.13
C VAL A 883 -6.95 26.79 -5.18
N GLU A 884 -6.01 27.60 -4.66
CA GLU A 884 -4.94 27.10 -3.77
C GLU A 884 -5.48 26.43 -2.51
N GLU A 885 -6.52 27.00 -1.89
CA GLU A 885 -7.16 26.42 -0.70
C GLU A 885 -7.92 25.14 -1.04
N LYS A 886 -8.69 25.13 -2.13
CA LYS A 886 -9.42 23.93 -2.58
C LYS A 886 -8.50 22.79 -2.95
N ILE A 887 -7.34 23.10 -3.51
CA ILE A 887 -6.31 22.12 -3.80
C ILE A 887 -5.68 21.61 -2.52
N ASP A 888 -5.37 22.49 -1.57
CA ASP A 888 -4.80 22.08 -0.30
C ASP A 888 -5.77 21.17 0.47
N GLU A 889 -7.07 21.52 0.50
CA GLU A 889 -8.15 20.67 1.02
C GLU A 889 -8.18 19.30 0.30
N LEU A 890 -8.04 19.27 -1.03
CA LEU A 890 -7.98 18.02 -1.81
C LEU A 890 -6.71 17.21 -1.54
N ILE A 891 -5.57 17.88 -1.38
CA ILE A 891 -4.28 17.28 -1.07
C ILE A 891 -4.33 16.69 0.34
N GLU A 892 -4.89 17.39 1.32
CA GLU A 892 -5.04 16.90 2.69
C GLU A 892 -6.07 15.80 2.79
N ALA A 893 -7.20 15.95 2.10
CA ALA A 893 -8.13 14.86 1.92
C ALA A 893 -7.37 13.64 1.36
N LYS A 894 -6.45 13.79 0.39
CA LYS A 894 -5.65 12.66 -0.13
C LYS A 894 -4.51 12.17 0.80
N LEU A 895 -3.81 13.05 1.49
CA LEU A 895 -2.73 12.70 2.44
C LEU A 895 -3.29 11.99 3.67
N GLY A 896 -4.49 12.40 4.10
CA GLY A 896 -5.30 11.71 5.11
C GLY A 896 -5.85 10.37 4.64
N LEU A 897 -5.69 10.00 3.34
CA LEU A 897 -6.22 8.78 2.72
C LEU A 897 -5.18 7.71 2.39
N SER A 898 -3.97 8.06 1.99
CA SER A 898 -2.72 7.28 2.05
C SER A 898 -1.70 7.94 1.14
N ASN A 899 -0.43 7.87 1.52
CA ASN A 899 0.70 8.15 0.63
C ASN A 899 0.76 7.19 -0.59
N ASP A 900 -0.09 6.17 -0.66
CA ASP A 900 -0.13 5.19 -1.76
C ASP A 900 -1.01 5.60 -2.96
N ILE A 901 -1.74 6.72 -2.90
CA ILE A 901 -2.56 7.23 -4.03
C ILE A 901 -2.23 8.71 -4.32
N LEU A 902 -0.95 9.01 -4.50
CA LEU A 902 -0.51 10.24 -5.17
C LEU A 902 -0.60 10.09 -6.71
N ALA A 903 -1.55 9.28 -7.20
CA ALA A 903 -1.46 8.59 -8.48
C ALA A 903 -1.91 9.34 -9.75
N GLY A 904 -2.36 10.57 -9.59
CA GLY A 904 -2.52 11.50 -10.70
C GLY A 904 -1.82 12.80 -10.35
N SER A 905 -1.11 13.40 -11.31
CA SER A 905 -0.79 14.82 -11.18
C SER A 905 -2.10 15.55 -10.89
N GLY A 906 -2.17 16.36 -9.82
CA GLY A 906 -3.40 17.07 -9.46
C GLY A 906 -3.99 17.81 -10.66
N GLU A 907 -3.12 18.31 -11.53
CA GLU A 907 -3.45 18.92 -12.83
C GLU A 907 -4.20 17.97 -13.79
N MET A 908 -3.79 16.71 -13.93
CA MET A 908 -4.44 15.76 -14.86
C MET A 908 -5.85 15.39 -14.38
N LEU A 909 -6.04 15.22 -13.07
CA LEU A 909 -7.38 14.98 -12.51
C LEU A 909 -8.31 16.17 -12.75
N LEU A 910 -7.80 17.40 -12.62
CA LEU A 910 -8.58 18.62 -12.87
C LEU A 910 -8.97 18.77 -14.34
N THR A 911 -8.09 18.41 -15.27
CA THR A 911 -8.38 18.49 -16.70
C THR A 911 -9.45 17.51 -17.17
N GLU A 912 -9.68 16.43 -16.43
CA GLU A 912 -10.67 15.39 -16.76
C GLU A 912 -12.02 15.60 -16.02
N MET A 913 -12.11 16.56 -15.08
CA MET A 913 -13.38 16.91 -14.43
C MET A 913 -14.38 17.50 -15.43
N ASN A 914 -15.68 17.31 -15.19
CA ASN A 914 -16.71 18.00 -15.97
C ASN A 914 -16.68 19.53 -15.70
N ASN A 915 -17.29 20.32 -16.59
CA ASN A 915 -17.23 21.79 -16.52
C ASN A 915 -17.80 22.34 -15.21
N GLU A 916 -18.91 21.79 -14.72
CA GLU A 916 -19.55 22.25 -13.49
C GLU A 916 -18.66 22.03 -12.25
N ALA A 917 -18.09 20.83 -12.10
CA ALA A 917 -17.23 20.52 -10.97
C ALA A 917 -15.90 21.29 -11.03
N LEU A 918 -15.37 21.52 -12.25
CA LEU A 918 -14.19 22.37 -12.44
C LEU A 918 -14.47 23.83 -12.03
N LEU A 919 -15.58 24.41 -12.49
CA LEU A 919 -15.94 25.80 -12.17
C LEU A 919 -16.21 25.99 -10.68
N LYS A 920 -16.86 25.02 -10.03
CA LYS A 920 -17.04 25.02 -8.57
C LYS A 920 -15.71 24.96 -7.81
N LEU A 921 -14.72 24.28 -8.36
CA LEU A 921 -13.40 24.14 -7.72
C LEU A 921 -12.57 25.42 -7.85
N VAL A 922 -12.64 26.10 -9.00
CA VAL A 922 -11.86 27.33 -9.23
C VAL A 922 -12.60 28.60 -8.79
N SER A 923 -13.90 28.52 -8.49
CA SER A 923 -14.72 29.68 -8.12
C SER A 923 -14.16 30.39 -6.88
N LEU A 924 -14.16 31.72 -6.92
CA LEU A 924 -13.74 32.56 -5.81
C LEU A 924 -14.82 32.60 -4.73
N ASP A 925 -14.48 32.19 -3.51
CA ASP A 925 -15.28 32.52 -2.34
C ASP A 925 -14.83 33.88 -1.79
N ILE A 926 -15.54 34.92 -2.19
CA ILE A 926 -15.22 36.32 -1.85
C ILE A 926 -15.24 36.55 -0.34
N SER A 927 -16.10 35.83 0.40
CA SER A 927 -16.25 36.01 1.84
C SER A 927 -15.01 35.56 2.62
N SER A 928 -14.43 34.42 2.23
CA SER A 928 -13.19 33.91 2.82
C SER A 928 -11.93 34.53 2.22
N ALA A 929 -11.99 35.03 0.97
CA ALA A 929 -10.82 35.58 0.28
C ALA A 929 -10.39 36.98 0.74
N ILE A 930 -11.27 37.79 1.32
CA ILE A 930 -10.98 39.20 1.68
C ILE A 930 -10.96 39.44 3.20
N GLU A 931 -11.46 38.50 4.03
CA GLU A 931 -11.45 38.64 5.49
C GLU A 931 -10.11 38.21 6.12
N ASP A 932 -9.44 39.15 6.78
CA ASP A 932 -8.45 38.87 7.82
C ASP A 932 -9.21 38.59 9.14
N LYS A 933 -9.23 37.32 9.57
CA LYS A 933 -9.65 36.93 10.92
C LYS A 933 -8.46 36.49 11.75
#